data_AF-A0A428R4J3-F1
#
_entry.id   AF-A0A428R4J3-F1
#
_cell.length_a   1.000
_cell.length_b   1.000
_cell.length_c   1.000
_cell.angle_alpha   90.00
_cell.angle_beta   90.00
_cell.angle_gamma   90.00
#
_symmetry.space_group_name_H-M   'P 1'
#
loop_
_entity.id
_entity.type
_entity.pdbx_description
1 polymer ?
#
loop_
_entity_poly.entity_id
_entity_poly.type
_entity_poly.pdbx_seq_one_letter_code
_entity_poly.pdbx_strand_id
1 'polypeptide(L)'
;MEPSVFSRMFPPSFFAQAPTRPYVTFELNPTKIQRLVVKTWLSEYGLRQTDLDTHDHNAGPHGLCCFGFPPEETQGSEQLGGSPSKILESILSSDVIRCHTDEWTFAEPYEDDERHEVQKWFKSLVTSYRTRVAAFPAPNQAWEDSLWKLEVLVYSKRQEQSLSPSSQPSYQSHQSQAASKNGYRRTTKVLEPVEITRLKQQVLRNAIQNHPYHANFWDAVECRLLELYEQAKAIENFNQAIEIAEIAAFAAEGCHSRRCPWLNRLGDELGNRFKRGGPVDDLNRAVELAETAVNFTIDYTPPYPGLLNTLASRLCHRYDYTGSIADIDRAIDKTKMAVERTSRKNPDKHVFLVSLAERLGTRFERTGSKTDIDKAIKYARKVVKNTPYDHTDRAKRLSILGILLLSRYELTGSMEDLDNAVKHAGSSAKIATPEQPEYPAIQGNLEVCLFTRSIRKKSLGDLDQPINVLKTIVENISQTDPRYPKLLFNLGSYHAERFKNSNADQDLKNSFAFYKQGLHCVNTPPSVRVRLAHAAAEVLALDSRWNEASDLLDEAVALLPAISTRLLGDLDKQLALADATGLATFAAAAALNAGKGAEHALGLLELGRGVIASGTLETRTSIMDLEDKYPVLASEFESFRDKLESPPPTQVLAFEWETQSKERHELHSQFRSTCDKIRSLPGFENFLLPPNASELRAAASLGPIIVINTNKYRCDALLVRAVGIQLLRLHDLRYTDFGGKVQVTSKLLKQLWEKIACPILTELGFLQKRGDGPTVKLPRVWWVLTGSLSRFPIHAAGLPCSNSMETVLDQVVSSYCSSIKTLLHARQESKQRIPESAMLVSMSTTPPFEDYRPSDLAFARREVEMLKRLLPRTILRTEFDKPRKREVMRGVEDCSIFHFAGHGISHLGNPSKSSLLLEDWGRNPLTVKDLTSLAQQERAKYSGYRMKQFILLVPVSWRAFDM
;
A
#
# COMPACT_ATOMS: atom_id res chain seq x y z
N MET A 1 -43.38 34.59 -47.04
CA MET A 1 -41.97 34.23 -47.29
C MET A 1 -41.91 32.72 -47.39
N GLU A 2 -41.46 32.20 -48.52
CA GLU A 2 -41.22 30.76 -48.72
C GLU A 2 -40.26 30.23 -47.64
N PRO A 3 -40.41 28.99 -47.15
CA PRO A 3 -39.48 28.45 -46.17
C PRO A 3 -38.08 28.36 -46.79
N SER A 4 -37.09 28.94 -46.10
CA SER A 4 -35.68 28.98 -46.51
C SER A 4 -34.95 27.63 -46.41
N VAL A 5 -35.69 26.52 -46.27
CA VAL A 5 -35.14 25.15 -46.18
C VAL A 5 -35.22 24.49 -47.56
N PHE A 6 -34.14 24.60 -48.34
CA PHE A 6 -33.97 23.88 -49.60
C PHE A 6 -33.09 22.65 -49.38
N SER A 7 -33.62 21.44 -49.50
CA SER A 7 -32.79 20.25 -49.75
C SER A 7 -33.18 19.66 -51.10
N ARG A 8 -32.34 19.84 -52.11
CA ARG A 8 -32.64 19.37 -53.48
C ARG A 8 -32.50 17.85 -53.67
N MET A 9 -32.23 17.10 -52.58
CA MET A 9 -32.26 15.63 -52.60
C MET A 9 -33.67 15.06 -52.73
N PHE A 10 -34.71 15.85 -52.42
CA PHE A 10 -36.11 15.47 -52.54
C PHE A 10 -36.89 16.57 -53.30
N PRO A 11 -38.01 16.25 -53.97
CA PRO A 11 -38.79 17.25 -54.69
C PRO A 11 -39.34 18.36 -53.76
N PRO A 12 -39.60 19.58 -54.24
CA PRO A 12 -40.08 20.71 -53.41
C PRO A 12 -41.35 20.41 -52.61
N SER A 13 -42.22 19.53 -53.12
CA SER A 13 -43.41 19.04 -52.43
C SER A 13 -43.11 18.29 -51.12
N PHE A 14 -41.91 17.74 -50.97
CA PHE A 14 -41.44 17.03 -49.79
C PHE A 14 -41.20 17.98 -48.60
N PHE A 15 -40.91 19.27 -48.84
CA PHE A 15 -40.50 20.24 -47.81
C PHE A 15 -41.61 21.13 -47.27
N ALA A 16 -42.84 21.00 -47.78
CA ALA A 16 -43.98 21.78 -47.29
C ALA A 16 -44.26 21.57 -45.78
N GLN A 17 -43.69 20.51 -45.18
CA GLN A 17 -43.83 20.14 -43.76
C GLN A 17 -42.48 20.10 -43.01
N ALA A 18 -41.37 20.54 -43.62
CA ALA A 18 -40.05 20.45 -42.99
C ALA A 18 -39.88 21.45 -41.83
N PRO A 19 -39.27 21.05 -40.70
CA PRO A 19 -39.03 21.96 -39.58
C PRO A 19 -38.16 23.15 -40.01
N THR A 20 -38.51 24.35 -39.55
CA THR A 20 -37.78 25.59 -39.86
C THR A 20 -36.44 25.72 -39.12
N ARG A 21 -36.12 24.80 -38.20
CA ARG A 21 -34.91 24.84 -37.36
C ARG A 21 -33.93 23.69 -37.66
N PRO A 22 -32.63 23.98 -37.82
CA PRO A 22 -31.62 22.96 -38.07
C PRO A 22 -31.11 22.28 -36.79
N TYR A 23 -30.66 21.02 -36.91
CA TYR A 23 -29.91 20.29 -35.89
C TYR A 23 -28.53 20.92 -35.61
N VAL A 24 -27.82 21.31 -36.66
CA VAL A 24 -26.48 21.92 -36.57
C VAL A 24 -26.29 22.89 -37.73
N THR A 25 -25.57 23.98 -37.48
CA THR A 25 -25.16 24.95 -38.51
C THR A 25 -23.65 25.05 -38.52
N PHE A 26 -23.04 25.06 -39.71
CA PHE A 26 -21.59 25.14 -39.88
C PHE A 26 -21.26 25.97 -41.13
N GLU A 27 -20.07 26.58 -41.14
CA GLU A 27 -19.59 27.35 -42.30
C GLU A 27 -18.72 26.49 -43.19
N LEU A 28 -19.01 26.50 -44.50
CA LEU A 28 -18.19 25.85 -45.51
C LEU A 28 -17.34 26.88 -46.24
N ASN A 29 -16.06 26.56 -46.42
CA ASN A 29 -15.12 27.36 -47.19
C ASN A 29 -14.73 26.58 -48.46
N PRO A 30 -15.32 26.93 -49.61
CA PRO A 30 -15.47 25.93 -50.67
C PRO A 30 -14.26 25.61 -51.52
N THR A 31 -13.27 26.49 -51.58
CA THR A 31 -12.08 26.32 -52.46
C THR A 31 -11.16 25.17 -52.05
N LYS A 32 -11.55 24.33 -51.08
CA LYS A 32 -10.73 23.22 -50.61
C LYS A 32 -11.49 21.93 -50.32
N ILE A 33 -12.81 21.84 -50.40
CA ILE A 33 -13.56 20.66 -49.90
C ILE A 33 -13.56 19.55 -50.96
N GLN A 34 -13.06 18.36 -50.61
CA GLN A 34 -13.05 17.17 -51.48
C GLN A 34 -13.98 16.05 -50.99
N ARG A 35 -14.35 16.09 -49.71
CA ARG A 35 -15.21 15.06 -49.13
C ARG A 35 -16.00 15.60 -47.94
N LEU A 36 -17.29 15.27 -47.89
CA LEU A 36 -18.18 15.56 -46.77
C LEU A 36 -18.66 14.22 -46.19
N VAL A 37 -18.50 14.03 -44.89
CA VAL A 37 -18.96 12.81 -44.20
C VAL A 37 -19.89 13.21 -43.07
N VAL A 38 -21.09 12.67 -43.07
CA VAL A 38 -22.10 12.90 -42.05
C VAL A 38 -22.37 11.58 -41.36
N LYS A 39 -22.23 11.56 -40.04
CA LYS A 39 -22.52 10.38 -39.22
C LYS A 39 -23.73 10.67 -38.34
N THR A 40 -24.74 9.82 -38.42
CA THR A 40 -25.98 9.90 -37.64
C THR A 40 -26.15 8.64 -36.81
N TRP A 41 -26.33 8.81 -35.50
CA TRP A 41 -26.61 7.70 -34.57
C TRP A 41 -28.09 7.71 -34.20
N LEU A 42 -28.79 6.60 -34.48
CA LEU A 42 -30.25 6.50 -34.37
C LEU A 42 -30.64 5.18 -33.69
N SER A 43 -31.77 5.19 -32.98
CA SER A 43 -32.46 4.00 -32.48
C SER A 43 -33.61 3.57 -33.39
N GLU A 44 -33.84 2.25 -33.51
CA GLU A 44 -34.99 1.70 -34.26
C GLU A 44 -36.28 1.64 -33.42
N TYR A 45 -36.62 2.69 -32.68
CA TYR A 45 -37.94 2.76 -32.05
C TYR A 45 -38.96 3.29 -33.06
N GLY A 46 -39.31 2.42 -34.01
CA GLY A 46 -40.28 2.74 -35.05
C GLY A 46 -40.60 1.55 -35.95
N LEU A 47 -41.12 0.45 -35.38
CA LEU A 47 -41.98 -0.51 -36.08
C LEU A 47 -42.57 -1.56 -35.11
N ARG A 48 -43.82 -1.31 -34.68
CA ARG A 48 -44.85 -2.34 -34.51
C ARG A 48 -46.12 -1.84 -35.21
N GLN A 49 -46.08 -1.67 -36.52
CA GLN A 49 -47.28 -1.65 -37.35
C GLN A 49 -47.02 -2.56 -38.55
N THR A 50 -47.92 -3.52 -38.74
CA THR A 50 -47.78 -4.72 -39.59
C THR A 50 -48.16 -4.50 -41.06
N ASP A 51 -48.43 -3.28 -41.51
CA ASP A 51 -49.09 -3.05 -42.81
C ASP A 51 -48.37 -1.99 -43.68
N LEU A 52 -47.11 -2.22 -44.04
CA LEU A 52 -46.48 -1.49 -45.15
C LEU A 52 -45.93 -2.49 -46.18
N ASP A 53 -46.48 -2.40 -47.39
CA ASP A 53 -46.09 -3.19 -48.56
C ASP A 53 -44.58 -3.10 -48.82
N THR A 54 -43.94 -4.26 -48.89
CA THR A 54 -42.49 -4.48 -48.87
C THR A 54 -41.78 -4.16 -50.19
N HIS A 55 -42.32 -3.26 -51.02
CA HIS A 55 -41.79 -2.98 -52.36
C HIS A 55 -41.21 -1.56 -52.55
N ASP A 56 -41.23 -0.71 -51.52
CA ASP A 56 -40.49 0.55 -51.54
C ASP A 56 -39.15 0.44 -50.79
N HIS A 57 -38.06 0.29 -51.54
CA HIS A 57 -36.70 0.22 -50.97
C HIS A 57 -36.26 1.51 -50.27
N ASN A 58 -37.06 2.58 -50.33
CA ASN A 58 -36.84 3.85 -49.61
C ASN A 58 -37.65 3.98 -48.31
N ALA A 59 -38.37 2.94 -47.85
CA ALA A 59 -39.27 3.00 -46.69
C ALA A 59 -38.71 2.30 -45.41
N GLY A 60 -37.48 2.62 -45.01
CA GLY A 60 -36.89 2.22 -43.72
C GLY A 60 -36.55 3.44 -42.84
N PRO A 61 -36.00 3.27 -41.61
CA PRO A 61 -35.54 4.35 -40.72
C PRO A 61 -34.33 5.02 -41.34
N HIS A 62 -34.57 5.74 -42.41
CA HIS A 62 -33.56 6.47 -43.13
C HIS A 62 -33.47 7.80 -42.43
N GLY A 63 -32.64 7.90 -41.40
CA GLY A 63 -32.30 9.14 -40.72
C GLY A 63 -31.57 10.12 -41.64
N LEU A 64 -32.26 10.53 -42.69
CA LEU A 64 -31.83 11.45 -43.71
C LEU A 64 -31.84 12.83 -43.08
N CYS A 65 -30.65 13.37 -42.84
CA CYS A 65 -30.51 14.79 -42.60
C CYS A 65 -30.59 15.51 -43.95
N CYS A 66 -31.45 16.51 -44.05
CA CYS A 66 -31.54 17.40 -45.20
C CYS A 66 -30.58 18.56 -45.02
N PHE A 67 -29.80 18.94 -46.04
CA PHE A 67 -28.92 20.11 -45.94
C PHE A 67 -29.52 21.28 -46.70
N GLY A 68 -29.47 22.47 -46.11
CA GLY A 68 -29.98 23.70 -46.70
C GLY A 68 -29.32 24.94 -46.09
N PHE A 69 -29.76 26.11 -46.54
CA PHE A 69 -29.31 27.38 -45.96
C PHE A 69 -30.16 27.71 -44.73
N PRO A 70 -29.57 28.11 -43.59
CA PRO A 70 -30.35 28.52 -42.44
C PRO A 70 -31.15 29.81 -42.76
N PRO A 71 -32.36 29.98 -42.21
CA PRO A 71 -33.09 31.25 -42.28
C PRO A 71 -32.24 32.39 -41.68
N GLU A 72 -32.37 33.62 -42.21
CA GLU A 72 -31.87 34.82 -41.53
C GLU A 72 -32.60 34.98 -40.18
N GLU A 73 -31.84 35.31 -39.14
CA GLU A 73 -32.18 35.17 -37.72
C GLU A 73 -33.64 35.51 -37.34
N THR A 74 -34.36 34.51 -36.82
CA THR A 74 -35.50 34.76 -35.92
C THR A 74 -35.11 34.39 -34.49
N GLN A 75 -34.88 35.42 -33.68
CA GLN A 75 -34.86 35.33 -32.22
C GLN A 75 -36.22 34.80 -31.75
N GLY A 76 -36.24 33.60 -31.16
CA GLY A 76 -37.47 33.02 -30.62
C GLY A 76 -37.22 31.64 -30.04
N SER A 77 -36.99 31.58 -28.73
CA SER A 77 -36.87 30.36 -27.94
C SER A 77 -38.26 29.73 -27.71
N GLU A 78 -38.83 29.09 -28.72
CA GLU A 78 -39.92 28.13 -28.48
C GLU A 78 -39.33 26.73 -28.30
N GLN A 79 -39.56 26.12 -27.13
CA GLN A 79 -39.08 24.79 -26.77
C GLN A 79 -39.53 23.74 -27.81
N LEU A 80 -38.62 22.82 -28.17
CA LEU A 80 -38.98 21.59 -28.90
C LEU A 80 -40.18 20.94 -28.22
N GLY A 81 -41.24 20.64 -28.97
CA GLY A 81 -42.51 20.07 -28.48
C GLY A 81 -42.44 18.63 -27.98
N GLY A 82 -41.30 18.17 -27.49
CA GLY A 82 -41.14 16.91 -26.76
C GLY A 82 -40.46 17.20 -25.43
N SER A 83 -40.99 16.67 -24.32
CA SER A 83 -40.31 16.77 -23.03
C SER A 83 -38.88 16.23 -23.18
N PRO A 84 -37.83 16.97 -22.78
CA PRO A 84 -36.45 16.47 -22.77
C PRO A 84 -36.33 15.09 -22.08
N SER A 85 -37.24 14.79 -21.14
CA SER A 85 -37.37 13.48 -20.50
C SER A 85 -37.71 12.35 -21.48
N LYS A 86 -38.61 12.55 -22.46
CA LYS A 86 -38.99 11.52 -23.45
C LYS A 86 -37.85 11.20 -24.42
N ILE A 87 -37.09 12.23 -24.82
CA ILE A 87 -35.92 12.06 -25.68
C ILE A 87 -34.82 11.30 -24.93
N LEU A 88 -34.58 11.63 -23.66
CA LEU A 88 -33.62 10.91 -22.82
C LEU A 88 -34.10 9.51 -22.44
N GLU A 89 -35.39 9.28 -22.21
CA GLU A 89 -35.99 7.95 -22.04
C GLU A 89 -35.77 7.07 -23.29
N SER A 90 -36.00 7.62 -24.50
CA SER A 90 -35.69 6.95 -25.78
C SER A 90 -34.20 6.61 -25.91
N ILE A 91 -33.32 7.55 -25.56
CA ILE A 91 -31.86 7.39 -25.60
C ILE A 91 -31.37 6.31 -24.60
N LEU A 92 -31.99 6.23 -23.44
CA LEU A 92 -31.55 5.29 -22.41
C LEU A 92 -32.11 3.88 -22.65
N SER A 93 -33.31 3.76 -23.24
CA SER A 93 -34.04 2.50 -23.48
C SER A 93 -33.64 1.72 -24.74
N SER A 94 -32.88 2.30 -25.68
CA SER A 94 -32.55 1.55 -26.89
C SER A 94 -31.30 0.69 -26.71
N ASP A 95 -31.45 -0.61 -26.99
CA ASP A 95 -30.40 -1.62 -26.88
C ASP A 95 -29.62 -1.80 -28.19
N VAL A 96 -30.18 -1.32 -29.30
CA VAL A 96 -29.56 -1.36 -30.63
C VAL A 96 -29.48 0.06 -31.16
N ILE A 97 -28.26 0.51 -31.44
CA ILE A 97 -27.98 1.80 -32.06
C ILE A 97 -27.25 1.54 -33.36
N ARG A 98 -27.68 2.18 -34.44
CA ARG A 98 -26.97 2.18 -35.71
C ARG A 98 -26.33 3.54 -35.95
N CYS A 99 -25.07 3.52 -36.36
CA CYS A 99 -24.39 4.66 -36.95
C CYS A 99 -24.50 4.53 -38.46
N HIS A 100 -25.23 5.46 -39.08
CA HIS A 100 -25.23 5.63 -40.52
C HIS A 100 -24.17 6.67 -40.87
N THR A 101 -23.29 6.33 -41.80
CA THR A 101 -22.26 7.22 -42.33
C THR A 101 -22.57 7.49 -43.79
N ASP A 102 -22.91 8.74 -44.07
CA ASP A 102 -23.17 9.27 -45.39
C ASP A 102 -21.96 10.06 -45.87
N GLU A 103 -21.28 9.54 -46.90
CA GLU A 103 -20.06 10.09 -47.46
C GLU A 103 -20.30 10.59 -48.89
N TRP A 104 -20.02 11.86 -49.14
CA TRP A 104 -20.00 12.46 -50.47
C TRP A 104 -18.57 12.78 -50.87
N THR A 105 -18.12 12.25 -52.00
CA THR A 105 -16.79 12.49 -52.59
C THR A 105 -16.93 13.34 -53.85
N PHE A 106 -16.22 14.46 -53.89
CA PHE A 106 -16.32 15.46 -54.95
C PHE A 106 -15.18 15.24 -55.98
N ALA A 107 -15.33 14.25 -56.86
CA ALA A 107 -14.52 14.07 -58.06
C ALA A 107 -15.34 14.51 -59.31
N GLU A 108 -14.66 15.00 -60.35
CA GLU A 108 -15.20 15.71 -61.53
C GLU A 108 -16.47 15.09 -62.18
N PRO A 109 -17.34 15.92 -62.82
CA PRO A 109 -18.73 15.58 -63.08
C PRO A 109 -18.89 14.53 -64.20
N TYR A 110 -19.88 13.65 -64.05
CA TYR A 110 -20.34 12.76 -65.13
C TYR A 110 -21.76 13.09 -65.59
N GLU A 111 -21.95 12.98 -66.90
CA GLU A 111 -23.19 13.14 -67.65
C GLU A 111 -23.97 11.82 -67.59
N ASP A 112 -24.95 11.76 -66.70
CA ASP A 112 -26.31 11.24 -66.92
C ASP A 112 -26.96 10.85 -65.58
N ASP A 113 -28.29 10.91 -65.58
CA ASP A 113 -29.21 10.38 -64.57
C ASP A 113 -29.73 11.39 -63.50
N GLU A 114 -30.99 11.19 -63.11
CA GLU A 114 -32.01 12.12 -62.60
C GLU A 114 -31.71 12.96 -61.32
N ARG A 115 -30.45 13.10 -60.88
CA ARG A 115 -30.01 13.92 -59.72
C ARG A 115 -29.27 15.21 -60.10
N HIS A 116 -29.55 15.73 -61.30
CA HIS A 116 -28.92 16.91 -61.90
C HIS A 116 -29.03 18.19 -61.03
N GLU A 117 -30.09 18.30 -60.22
CA GLU A 117 -30.34 19.42 -59.30
C GLU A 117 -29.52 19.38 -57.99
N VAL A 118 -29.22 18.19 -57.48
CA VAL A 118 -28.40 17.98 -56.28
C VAL A 118 -26.95 18.39 -56.56
N GLN A 119 -26.39 17.94 -57.69
CA GLN A 119 -25.05 18.34 -58.11
C GLN A 119 -24.93 19.85 -58.38
N LYS A 120 -25.99 20.52 -58.87
CA LYS A 120 -26.01 21.99 -59.02
C LYS A 120 -25.98 22.70 -57.67
N TRP A 121 -26.75 22.23 -56.68
CA TRP A 121 -26.73 22.79 -55.33
C TRP A 121 -25.35 22.62 -54.66
N PHE A 122 -24.77 21.42 -54.74
CA PHE A 122 -23.42 21.18 -54.22
C PHE A 122 -22.33 21.97 -54.98
N LYS A 123 -22.45 22.17 -56.31
CA LYS A 123 -21.60 23.11 -57.07
C LYS A 123 -21.76 24.57 -56.62
N SER A 124 -22.97 24.99 -56.24
CA SER A 124 -23.23 26.34 -55.72
C SER A 124 -22.54 26.58 -54.37
N LEU A 125 -22.40 25.53 -53.55
CA LEU A 125 -21.59 25.60 -52.34
C LEU A 125 -20.13 25.85 -52.70
N VAL A 126 -19.59 25.24 -53.77
CA VAL A 126 -18.19 25.35 -54.23
C VAL A 126 -17.83 26.75 -54.77
N THR A 127 -18.81 27.52 -55.25
CA THR A 127 -18.58 28.84 -55.88
C THR A 127 -18.75 30.04 -54.95
N SER A 128 -19.21 29.83 -53.70
CA SER A 128 -19.72 30.90 -52.83
C SER A 128 -18.82 31.13 -51.59
N TYR A 129 -18.18 32.30 -51.44
CA TYR A 129 -17.23 32.56 -50.34
C TYR A 129 -17.92 32.53 -48.97
N ARG A 130 -17.49 31.64 -48.05
CA ARG A 130 -18.07 31.39 -46.71
C ARG A 130 -19.58 31.18 -46.73
N THR A 131 -20.00 29.98 -47.10
CA THR A 131 -21.43 29.65 -47.13
C THR A 131 -21.83 28.99 -45.81
N ARG A 132 -22.80 29.58 -45.09
CA ARG A 132 -23.38 29.00 -43.88
C ARG A 132 -24.40 27.93 -44.28
N VAL A 133 -24.14 26.69 -43.88
CA VAL A 133 -24.99 25.53 -44.21
C VAL A 133 -25.54 24.96 -42.92
N ALA A 134 -26.76 24.44 -42.99
CA ALA A 134 -27.41 23.83 -41.85
C ALA A 134 -27.98 22.45 -42.21
N ALA A 135 -27.91 21.53 -41.24
CA ALA A 135 -28.49 20.20 -41.32
C ALA A 135 -29.86 20.21 -40.64
N PHE A 136 -30.91 19.76 -41.33
CA PHE A 136 -32.30 19.77 -40.90
C PHE A 136 -32.84 18.34 -40.75
N PRO A 137 -33.88 18.13 -39.91
CA PRO A 137 -34.65 16.89 -39.90
C PRO A 137 -35.30 16.67 -41.27
N ALA A 138 -35.31 15.42 -41.78
CA ALA A 138 -36.14 15.11 -42.94
C ALA A 138 -37.64 15.20 -42.56
N PRO A 139 -38.48 15.78 -43.42
CA PRO A 139 -39.92 15.80 -43.22
C PRO A 139 -40.51 14.41 -43.49
N ASN A 140 -40.70 13.60 -42.46
CA ASN A 140 -41.54 12.41 -42.56
C ASN A 140 -42.40 12.28 -41.30
N GLN A 141 -43.73 12.44 -41.44
CA GLN A 141 -44.67 12.47 -40.32
C GLN A 141 -44.83 11.12 -39.59
N ALA A 142 -44.31 10.02 -40.15
CA ALA A 142 -44.46 8.68 -39.60
C ALA A 142 -43.30 8.22 -38.69
N TRP A 143 -42.24 9.02 -38.54
CA TRP A 143 -41.00 8.59 -37.89
C TRP A 143 -40.64 9.55 -36.74
N GLU A 144 -40.83 9.12 -35.49
CA GLU A 144 -40.19 9.76 -34.33
C GLU A 144 -38.71 9.30 -34.24
N ASP A 145 -37.93 9.60 -35.28
CA ASP A 145 -36.51 9.26 -35.29
C ASP A 145 -35.79 10.10 -34.22
N SER A 146 -35.44 9.45 -33.11
CA SER A 146 -34.59 10.03 -32.09
C SER A 146 -33.16 10.06 -32.63
N LEU A 147 -32.70 11.20 -33.18
CA LEU A 147 -31.30 11.42 -33.55
C LEU A 147 -30.47 11.69 -32.29
N TRP A 148 -29.55 10.78 -31.95
CA TRP A 148 -28.82 10.83 -30.67
C TRP A 148 -27.52 11.62 -30.76
N LYS A 149 -26.88 11.54 -31.92
CA LYS A 149 -25.64 12.24 -32.22
C LYS A 149 -25.58 12.49 -33.72
N LEU A 150 -25.04 13.66 -34.07
CA LEU A 150 -24.72 14.03 -35.43
C LEU A 150 -23.28 14.52 -35.46
N GLU A 151 -22.45 13.93 -36.30
CA GLU A 151 -21.12 14.45 -36.61
C GLU A 151 -21.07 14.83 -38.08
N VAL A 152 -20.63 16.05 -38.36
CA VAL A 152 -20.38 16.53 -39.72
C VAL A 152 -18.89 16.77 -39.87
N LEU A 153 -18.26 16.02 -40.75
CA LEU A 153 -16.83 16.05 -41.03
C LEU A 153 -16.60 16.59 -42.44
N VAL A 154 -15.83 17.67 -42.54
CA VAL A 154 -15.53 18.35 -43.82
C VAL A 154 -14.03 18.19 -44.10
N TYR A 155 -13.68 17.48 -45.16
CA TYR A 155 -12.28 17.23 -45.53
C TYR A 155 -11.82 18.13 -46.66
N SER A 156 -10.60 18.66 -46.50
CA SER A 156 -10.02 19.61 -47.45
C SER A 156 -8.73 19.10 -48.13
N LYS A 157 -8.45 19.57 -49.36
CA LYS A 157 -7.38 19.13 -50.29
C LYS A 157 -5.94 19.08 -49.71
N ARG A 158 -5.68 19.69 -48.54
CA ARG A 158 -4.36 19.66 -47.85
C ARG A 158 -4.20 18.53 -46.82
N GLN A 159 -5.28 17.89 -46.37
CA GLN A 159 -5.24 16.95 -45.24
C GLN A 159 -5.02 15.47 -45.64
N GLU A 160 -5.09 15.11 -46.93
CA GLU A 160 -4.81 13.73 -47.38
C GLU A 160 -3.32 13.36 -47.33
N GLN A 161 -2.40 14.33 -47.35
CA GLN A 161 -0.94 14.04 -47.34
C GLN A 161 -0.39 13.63 -45.96
N SER A 162 -1.17 13.71 -44.88
CA SER A 162 -0.69 13.41 -43.52
C SER A 162 -1.29 12.16 -42.87
N LEU A 163 -2.04 11.34 -43.62
CA LEU A 163 -2.63 10.11 -43.08
C LEU A 163 -1.96 8.88 -43.68
N SER A 164 -1.03 8.30 -42.92
CA SER A 164 -0.47 6.98 -43.17
C SER A 164 -1.58 5.92 -43.16
N PRO A 165 -1.49 4.83 -43.97
CA PRO A 165 -2.53 3.80 -44.08
C PRO A 165 -2.81 3.01 -42.78
N SER A 166 -2.01 3.20 -41.73
CA SER A 166 -2.09 2.48 -40.46
C SER A 166 -3.21 2.93 -39.50
N SER A 167 -4.08 3.86 -39.93
CA SER A 167 -5.24 4.35 -39.16
C SER A 167 -6.59 3.94 -39.76
N GLN A 168 -6.62 2.92 -40.63
CA GLN A 168 -7.86 2.23 -40.95
C GLN A 168 -8.23 1.29 -39.79
N PRO A 169 -9.38 1.49 -39.12
CA PRO A 169 -9.91 0.47 -38.21
C PRO A 169 -10.20 -0.76 -39.06
N SER A 170 -9.76 -1.94 -38.61
CA SER A 170 -10.12 -3.21 -39.19
C SER A 170 -11.63 -3.43 -39.03
N TYR A 171 -12.42 -2.97 -40.00
CA TYR A 171 -13.85 -3.20 -40.04
C TYR A 171 -14.13 -4.58 -40.65
N GLN A 172 -14.50 -5.55 -39.81
CA GLN A 172 -15.22 -6.72 -40.29
C GLN A 172 -16.63 -6.27 -40.70
N SER A 173 -16.86 -6.19 -42.00
CA SER A 173 -18.15 -5.84 -42.59
C SER A 173 -19.09 -7.06 -42.55
N HIS A 174 -20.01 -7.09 -41.60
CA HIS A 174 -21.22 -7.89 -41.76
C HIS A 174 -22.36 -6.95 -42.22
N GLN A 175 -22.82 -7.21 -43.45
CA GLN A 175 -23.85 -6.50 -44.23
C GLN A 175 -23.48 -5.11 -44.77
N SER A 176 -22.63 -5.07 -45.80
CA SER A 176 -22.57 -3.93 -46.73
C SER A 176 -23.58 -4.11 -47.87
N GLN A 177 -24.76 -3.50 -47.81
CA GLN A 177 -25.46 -3.11 -49.04
C GLN A 177 -24.81 -1.80 -49.53
N ALA A 178 -23.69 -1.93 -50.22
CA ALA A 178 -23.02 -0.80 -50.86
C ALA A 178 -23.75 -0.46 -52.16
N ALA A 179 -24.71 0.46 -52.12
CA ALA A 179 -25.16 1.14 -53.34
C ALA A 179 -24.11 2.21 -53.72
N SER A 180 -22.98 1.78 -54.27
CA SER A 180 -21.99 2.68 -54.87
C SER A 180 -22.46 3.06 -56.28
N LYS A 181 -23.21 4.16 -56.38
CA LYS A 181 -23.39 4.88 -57.65
C LYS A 181 -23.13 6.37 -57.40
N ASN A 182 -22.23 6.96 -58.18
CA ASN A 182 -22.09 8.41 -58.42
C ASN A 182 -21.66 9.27 -57.21
N GLY A 183 -20.48 9.02 -56.64
CA GLY A 183 -19.82 9.94 -55.70
C GLY A 183 -20.45 10.03 -54.31
N TYR A 184 -21.45 9.22 -54.01
CA TYR A 184 -22.10 9.10 -52.71
C TYR A 184 -22.00 7.66 -52.20
N ARG A 185 -21.67 7.50 -50.92
CA ARG A 185 -21.55 6.22 -50.25
C ARG A 185 -22.21 6.30 -48.88
N ARG A 186 -23.24 5.49 -48.66
CA ARG A 186 -23.83 5.25 -47.34
C ARG A 186 -23.30 3.94 -46.77
N THR A 187 -22.88 3.94 -45.51
CA THR A 187 -22.58 2.72 -44.75
C THR A 187 -23.34 2.75 -43.43
N THR A 188 -23.71 1.56 -42.94
CA THR A 188 -24.41 1.41 -41.66
C THR A 188 -23.60 0.48 -40.78
N LYS A 189 -23.37 0.89 -39.53
CA LYS A 189 -22.71 0.07 -38.51
C LYS A 189 -23.62 -0.04 -37.28
N VAL A 190 -23.95 -1.26 -36.87
CA VAL A 190 -24.53 -1.51 -35.54
C VAL A 190 -23.41 -1.31 -34.51
N LEU A 191 -23.66 -0.46 -33.51
CA LEU A 191 -22.66 -0.19 -32.47
C LEU A 191 -22.49 -1.41 -31.56
N GLU A 192 -21.25 -1.68 -31.18
CA GLU A 192 -20.95 -2.66 -30.13
C GLU A 192 -21.46 -2.17 -28.76
N PRO A 193 -21.80 -3.05 -27.81
CA PRO A 193 -22.31 -2.66 -26.49
C PRO A 193 -21.46 -1.63 -25.75
N VAL A 194 -20.13 -1.70 -25.89
CA VAL A 194 -19.19 -0.73 -25.31
C VAL A 194 -19.30 0.65 -25.95
N GLU A 195 -19.49 0.72 -27.27
CA GLU A 195 -19.68 1.98 -28.01
C GLU A 195 -21.03 2.62 -27.67
N ILE A 196 -22.08 1.79 -27.56
CA ILE A 196 -23.41 2.21 -27.09
C ILE A 196 -23.32 2.84 -25.70
N THR A 197 -22.60 2.18 -24.79
CA THR A 197 -22.43 2.65 -23.41
C THR A 197 -21.72 4.00 -23.35
N ARG A 198 -20.61 4.16 -24.10
CA ARG A 198 -19.86 5.42 -24.18
C ARG A 198 -20.70 6.57 -24.75
N LEU A 199 -21.53 6.27 -25.76
CA LEU A 199 -22.45 7.25 -26.34
C LEU A 199 -23.52 7.67 -25.31
N LYS A 200 -24.13 6.72 -24.61
CA LYS A 200 -25.10 6.99 -23.53
C LYS A 200 -24.48 7.87 -22.44
N GLN A 201 -23.23 7.59 -22.02
CA GLN A 201 -22.51 8.42 -21.04
C GLN A 201 -22.27 9.86 -21.53
N GLN A 202 -21.85 10.05 -22.78
CA GLN A 202 -21.61 11.38 -23.35
C GLN A 202 -22.90 12.20 -23.42
N VAL A 203 -23.99 11.58 -23.87
CA VAL A 203 -25.30 12.23 -23.93
C VAL A 203 -25.79 12.59 -22.53
N LEU A 204 -25.63 11.68 -21.57
CA LEU A 204 -26.05 11.92 -20.19
C LEU A 204 -25.28 13.08 -19.54
N ARG A 205 -23.95 13.16 -19.74
CA ARG A 205 -23.12 14.27 -19.26
C ARG A 205 -23.61 15.61 -19.83
N ASN A 206 -23.89 15.67 -21.13
CA ASN A 206 -24.39 16.88 -21.77
C ASN A 206 -25.81 17.24 -21.31
N ALA A 207 -26.69 16.26 -21.11
CA ALA A 207 -28.06 16.50 -20.63
C ALA A 207 -28.06 17.05 -19.21
N ILE A 208 -27.25 16.48 -18.32
CA ILE A 208 -27.07 16.92 -16.93
C ILE A 208 -26.55 18.36 -16.85
N GLN A 209 -25.57 18.72 -17.69
CA GLN A 209 -25.00 20.07 -17.71
C GLN A 209 -26.02 21.14 -18.15
N ASN A 210 -26.97 20.78 -19.02
CA ASN A 210 -27.90 21.73 -19.64
C ASN A 210 -29.31 21.75 -19.02
N HIS A 211 -29.73 20.69 -18.31
CA HIS A 211 -31.09 20.56 -17.76
C HIS A 211 -31.13 20.05 -16.29
N PRO A 212 -30.60 20.82 -15.32
CA PRO A 212 -30.39 20.34 -13.95
C PRO A 212 -31.65 20.15 -13.06
N TYR A 213 -32.84 20.66 -13.42
CA TYR A 213 -33.98 20.80 -12.48
C TYR A 213 -35.32 20.21 -12.93
N HIS A 214 -35.42 18.89 -13.04
CA HIS A 214 -36.73 18.22 -13.03
C HIS A 214 -36.69 16.97 -12.13
N ALA A 215 -37.59 16.90 -11.13
CA ALA A 215 -37.65 15.76 -10.21
C ALA A 215 -38.01 14.44 -10.94
N ASN A 216 -38.95 14.49 -11.88
CA ASN A 216 -39.32 13.34 -12.73
C ASN A 216 -38.22 12.95 -13.73
N PHE A 217 -37.36 13.89 -14.09
CA PHE A 217 -36.18 13.66 -14.94
C PHE A 217 -35.11 12.83 -14.21
N TRP A 218 -34.99 13.06 -12.90
CA TRP A 218 -34.04 12.35 -12.05
C TRP A 218 -34.38 10.88 -11.81
N ASP A 219 -35.65 10.51 -11.67
CA ASP A 219 -36.04 9.10 -11.47
C ASP A 219 -35.67 8.20 -12.65
N ALA A 220 -35.93 8.66 -13.89
CA ALA A 220 -35.57 7.94 -15.11
C ALA A 220 -34.04 7.85 -15.31
N VAL A 221 -33.32 8.94 -15.03
CA VAL A 221 -31.87 9.02 -15.13
C VAL A 221 -31.19 8.15 -14.05
N GLU A 222 -31.70 8.16 -12.82
CA GLU A 222 -31.17 7.39 -11.70
C GLU A 222 -31.27 5.88 -11.95
N CYS A 223 -32.43 5.37 -12.37
CA CYS A 223 -32.60 3.96 -12.71
C CYS A 223 -31.59 3.49 -13.77
N ARG A 224 -31.32 4.30 -14.81
CA ARG A 224 -30.38 3.90 -15.85
C ARG A 224 -28.92 4.09 -15.45
N LEU A 225 -28.59 5.12 -14.65
CA LEU A 225 -27.27 5.26 -14.04
C LEU A 225 -26.95 4.05 -13.16
N LEU A 226 -27.95 3.53 -12.43
CA LEU A 226 -27.83 2.30 -11.66
C LEU A 226 -27.55 1.11 -12.58
N GLU A 227 -28.30 0.93 -13.67
CA GLU A 227 -28.05 -0.17 -14.62
C GLU A 227 -26.65 -0.09 -15.26
N LEU A 228 -26.20 1.09 -15.68
CA LEU A 228 -24.86 1.30 -16.24
C LEU A 228 -23.78 1.05 -15.20
N TYR A 229 -24.00 1.47 -13.95
CA TYR A 229 -23.11 1.20 -12.84
C TYR A 229 -23.02 -0.29 -12.52
N GLU A 230 -24.15 -1.00 -12.45
CA GLU A 230 -24.18 -2.45 -12.23
C GLU A 230 -23.57 -3.21 -13.42
N GLN A 231 -23.75 -2.75 -14.66
CA GLN A 231 -23.06 -3.30 -15.83
C GLN A 231 -21.55 -3.09 -15.75
N ALA A 232 -21.10 -1.86 -15.45
CA ALA A 232 -19.69 -1.54 -15.29
C ALA A 232 -19.06 -2.37 -14.16
N LYS A 233 -19.79 -2.58 -13.07
CA LYS A 233 -19.39 -3.43 -11.95
C LYS A 233 -19.35 -4.91 -12.32
N ALA A 234 -20.33 -5.39 -13.11
CA ALA A 234 -20.38 -6.77 -13.59
C ALA A 234 -19.21 -7.12 -14.52
N ILE A 235 -18.69 -6.14 -15.27
CA ILE A 235 -17.47 -6.29 -16.09
C ILE A 235 -16.21 -5.75 -15.39
N GLU A 236 -16.31 -5.45 -14.09
CA GLU A 236 -15.23 -4.94 -13.23
C GLU A 236 -14.47 -3.70 -13.76
N ASN A 237 -15.13 -2.84 -14.55
CA ASN A 237 -14.52 -1.60 -15.03
C ASN A 237 -14.65 -0.49 -13.98
N PHE A 238 -13.79 -0.52 -12.95
CA PHE A 238 -13.81 0.44 -11.84
C PHE A 238 -13.70 1.89 -12.30
N ASN A 239 -12.88 2.19 -13.31
CA ASN A 239 -12.74 3.56 -13.80
C ASN A 239 -14.06 4.06 -14.40
N GLN A 240 -14.78 3.19 -15.10
CA GLN A 240 -16.09 3.50 -15.63
C GLN A 240 -17.15 3.60 -14.53
N ALA A 241 -17.13 2.71 -13.54
CA ALA A 241 -18.04 2.76 -12.39
C ALA A 241 -17.83 4.02 -11.53
N ILE A 242 -16.57 4.41 -11.32
CA ILE A 242 -16.16 5.67 -10.65
C ILE A 242 -16.70 6.86 -11.45
N GLU A 243 -16.44 6.91 -12.77
CA GLU A 243 -16.90 8.02 -13.61
C GLU A 243 -18.44 8.15 -13.58
N ILE A 244 -19.18 7.04 -13.65
CA ILE A 244 -20.64 7.02 -13.55
C ILE A 244 -21.10 7.53 -12.18
N ALA A 245 -20.49 7.05 -11.09
CA ALA A 245 -20.85 7.46 -9.74
C ALA A 245 -20.49 8.93 -9.46
N GLU A 246 -19.40 9.45 -10.01
CA GLU A 246 -19.03 10.86 -9.97
C GLU A 246 -20.05 11.74 -10.68
N ILE A 247 -20.44 11.36 -11.92
CA ILE A 247 -21.46 12.08 -12.69
C ILE A 247 -22.78 12.11 -11.90
N ALA A 248 -23.20 10.97 -11.35
CA ALA A 248 -24.43 10.86 -10.59
C ALA A 248 -24.40 11.68 -9.29
N ALA A 249 -23.29 11.62 -8.54
CA ALA A 249 -23.11 12.38 -7.30
C ALA A 249 -23.10 13.89 -7.57
N PHE A 250 -22.39 14.33 -8.61
CA PHE A 250 -22.35 15.73 -9.05
C PHE A 250 -23.75 16.22 -9.40
N ALA A 251 -24.46 15.49 -10.23
CA ALA A 251 -25.74 15.91 -10.74
C ALA A 251 -26.81 15.95 -9.62
N ALA A 252 -26.72 15.08 -8.61
CA ALA A 252 -27.62 15.08 -7.45
C ALA A 252 -27.37 16.22 -6.43
N GLU A 253 -26.54 17.23 -6.72
CA GLU A 253 -26.16 18.33 -5.79
C GLU A 253 -27.33 19.04 -5.11
N GLY A 254 -28.46 19.18 -5.81
CA GLY A 254 -29.69 19.78 -5.26
C GLY A 254 -30.62 18.83 -4.49
N CYS A 255 -30.37 17.52 -4.51
CA CYS A 255 -31.29 16.49 -4.01
C CYS A 255 -30.62 15.61 -2.92
N HIS A 256 -30.66 16.07 -1.66
CA HIS A 256 -29.99 15.42 -0.53
C HIS A 256 -30.22 13.90 -0.43
N SER A 257 -31.48 13.46 -0.54
CA SER A 257 -31.86 12.05 -0.44
C SER A 257 -31.25 11.16 -1.53
N ARG A 258 -30.91 11.75 -2.69
CA ARG A 258 -30.34 11.06 -3.85
C ARG A 258 -28.82 11.17 -3.93
N ARG A 259 -28.23 12.25 -3.42
CA ARG A 259 -26.77 12.46 -3.44
C ARG A 259 -26.03 11.51 -2.50
N CYS A 260 -26.55 11.27 -1.29
CA CYS A 260 -25.85 10.45 -0.29
C CYS A 260 -25.60 8.99 -0.76
N PRO A 261 -26.56 8.28 -1.37
CA PRO A 261 -26.32 6.97 -1.97
C PRO A 261 -25.20 6.96 -3.01
N TRP A 262 -25.15 7.97 -3.89
CA TRP A 262 -24.11 8.06 -4.93
C TRP A 262 -22.73 8.43 -4.39
N LEU A 263 -22.66 9.30 -3.37
CA LEU A 263 -21.40 9.57 -2.66
C LEU A 263 -20.85 8.31 -1.98
N ASN A 264 -21.72 7.48 -1.39
CA ASN A 264 -21.32 6.20 -0.81
C ASN A 264 -20.81 5.23 -1.89
N ARG A 265 -21.54 5.07 -3.00
CA ARG A 265 -21.10 4.21 -4.13
C ARG A 265 -19.75 4.64 -4.68
N LEU A 266 -19.55 5.94 -4.88
CA LEU A 266 -18.26 6.48 -5.33
C LEU A 266 -17.14 6.18 -4.32
N GLY A 267 -17.39 6.39 -3.02
CA GLY A 267 -16.46 6.03 -1.96
C GLY A 267 -16.15 4.53 -1.92
N ASP A 268 -17.14 3.68 -2.20
CA ASP A 268 -17.00 2.23 -2.30
C ASP A 268 -16.06 1.84 -3.45
N GLU A 269 -16.30 2.37 -4.65
CA GLU A 269 -15.46 2.09 -5.82
C GLU A 269 -14.03 2.58 -5.67
N LEU A 270 -13.83 3.79 -5.13
CA LEU A 270 -12.50 4.31 -4.84
C LEU A 270 -11.76 3.41 -3.83
N GLY A 271 -12.45 2.95 -2.79
CA GLY A 271 -11.87 1.98 -1.85
C GLY A 271 -11.54 0.62 -2.48
N ASN A 272 -12.36 0.15 -3.42
CA ASN A 272 -12.12 -1.10 -4.14
C ASN A 272 -10.92 -0.98 -5.10
N ARG A 273 -10.84 0.14 -5.85
CA ARG A 273 -9.69 0.45 -6.71
C ARG A 273 -8.40 0.54 -5.89
N PHE A 274 -8.46 1.21 -4.73
CA PHE A 274 -7.34 1.26 -3.80
C PHE A 274 -6.90 -0.14 -3.33
N LYS A 275 -7.84 -0.99 -2.91
CA LYS A 275 -7.56 -2.39 -2.52
C LYS A 275 -6.90 -3.22 -3.65
N ARG A 276 -7.13 -2.85 -4.92
CA ARG A 276 -6.52 -3.46 -6.11
C ARG A 276 -5.21 -2.78 -6.54
N GLY A 277 -4.61 -1.95 -5.68
CA GLY A 277 -3.34 -1.26 -5.97
C GLY A 277 -3.48 0.11 -6.62
N GLY A 278 -4.65 0.73 -6.52
CA GLY A 278 -4.88 2.14 -6.86
C GLY A 278 -4.13 3.11 -5.93
N PRO A 279 -4.09 4.42 -6.27
CA PRO A 279 -3.38 5.43 -5.48
C PRO A 279 -4.01 5.62 -4.09
N VAL A 280 -3.19 5.95 -3.08
CA VAL A 280 -3.63 6.25 -1.69
C VAL A 280 -4.65 7.39 -1.64
N ASP A 281 -4.58 8.30 -2.60
CA ASP A 281 -5.53 9.41 -2.73
C ASP A 281 -6.97 8.93 -2.89
N ASP A 282 -7.20 7.73 -3.45
CA ASP A 282 -8.54 7.14 -3.54
C ASP A 282 -9.13 6.87 -2.17
N LEU A 283 -8.30 6.39 -1.23
CA LEU A 283 -8.72 6.12 0.14
C LEU A 283 -9.00 7.40 0.90
N ASN A 284 -8.15 8.42 0.71
CA ASN A 284 -8.39 9.76 1.27
C ASN A 284 -9.69 10.36 0.73
N ARG A 285 -9.90 10.27 -0.59
CA ARG A 285 -11.09 10.75 -1.26
C ARG A 285 -12.34 10.00 -0.81
N ALA A 286 -12.27 8.69 -0.61
CA ALA A 286 -13.38 7.91 -0.10
C ALA A 286 -13.79 8.35 1.32
N VAL A 287 -12.83 8.73 2.18
CA VAL A 287 -13.13 9.30 3.50
C VAL A 287 -13.77 10.68 3.37
N GLU A 288 -13.24 11.57 2.53
CA GLU A 288 -13.81 12.90 2.27
C GLU A 288 -15.26 12.83 1.78
N LEU A 289 -15.56 11.90 0.86
CA LEU A 289 -16.91 11.71 0.33
C LEU A 289 -17.87 11.21 1.41
N ALA A 290 -17.43 10.30 2.28
CA ALA A 290 -18.22 9.82 3.40
C ALA A 290 -18.46 10.94 4.45
N GLU A 291 -17.46 11.77 4.72
CA GLU A 291 -17.62 12.96 5.58
C GLU A 291 -18.61 13.96 4.97
N THR A 292 -18.51 14.18 3.67
CA THR A 292 -19.41 15.03 2.91
C THR A 292 -20.85 14.52 3.02
N ALA A 293 -21.08 13.22 2.82
CA ALA A 293 -22.40 12.60 2.96
C ALA A 293 -22.99 12.75 4.38
N VAL A 294 -22.15 12.61 5.42
CA VAL A 294 -22.56 12.82 6.82
C VAL A 294 -22.91 14.28 7.08
N ASN A 295 -22.10 15.23 6.62
CA ASN A 295 -22.31 16.66 6.85
C ASN A 295 -23.55 17.21 6.14
N PHE A 296 -23.90 16.66 4.98
CA PHE A 296 -25.10 17.04 4.24
C PHE A 296 -26.40 16.52 4.88
N THR A 297 -26.33 15.49 5.74
CA THR A 297 -27.50 14.82 6.31
C THR A 297 -27.87 15.41 7.67
N ILE A 298 -29.12 15.85 7.83
CA ILE A 298 -29.64 16.32 9.11
C ILE A 298 -29.79 15.13 10.07
N ASP A 299 -29.41 15.33 11.34
CA ASP A 299 -29.25 14.36 12.45
C ASP A 299 -30.38 13.31 12.67
N TYR A 300 -31.55 13.46 12.03
CA TYR A 300 -32.76 12.65 12.28
C TYR A 300 -33.38 11.99 11.04
N THR A 301 -32.84 12.18 9.84
CA THR A 301 -33.33 11.49 8.63
C THR A 301 -32.73 10.08 8.53
N PRO A 302 -33.53 9.01 8.36
CA PRO A 302 -33.01 7.72 7.89
C PRO A 302 -32.38 7.97 6.51
N PRO A 303 -31.03 7.99 6.39
CA PRO A 303 -30.11 6.92 6.79
C PRO A 303 -28.91 7.35 7.68
N TYR A 304 -29.05 8.40 8.50
CA TYR A 304 -27.91 9.03 9.21
C TYR A 304 -27.03 8.09 10.07
N PRO A 305 -27.56 7.19 10.92
CA PRO A 305 -26.73 6.23 11.66
C PRO A 305 -25.94 5.27 10.75
N GLY A 306 -26.50 4.90 9.60
CA GLY A 306 -25.82 4.09 8.59
C GLY A 306 -24.63 4.82 7.98
N LEU A 307 -24.79 6.10 7.62
CA LEU A 307 -23.71 6.95 7.08
C LEU A 307 -22.56 7.11 8.08
N LEU A 308 -22.87 7.30 9.36
CA LEU A 308 -21.86 7.34 10.42
C LEU A 308 -21.05 6.03 10.50
N ASN A 309 -21.71 4.89 10.33
CA ASN A 309 -21.04 3.59 10.31
C ASN A 309 -20.19 3.39 9.04
N THR A 310 -20.65 3.86 7.88
CA THR A 310 -19.90 3.85 6.62
C THR A 310 -18.64 4.70 6.74
N LEU A 311 -18.74 5.93 7.23
CA LEU A 311 -17.58 6.79 7.50
C LEU A 311 -16.61 6.11 8.46
N ALA A 312 -17.12 5.51 9.54
CA ALA A 312 -16.29 4.78 10.48
C ALA A 312 -15.58 3.56 9.83
N SER A 313 -16.19 2.87 8.86
CA SER A 313 -15.56 1.77 8.13
C SER A 313 -14.45 2.27 7.19
N ARG A 314 -14.66 3.40 6.51
CA ARG A 314 -13.64 4.03 5.66
C ARG A 314 -12.45 4.50 6.48
N LEU A 315 -12.69 5.07 7.65
CA LEU A 315 -11.65 5.43 8.62
C LEU A 315 -10.89 4.21 9.13
N CYS A 316 -11.58 3.08 9.40
CA CYS A 316 -10.91 1.82 9.74
C CYS A 316 -10.00 1.34 8.61
N HIS A 317 -10.47 1.30 7.36
CA HIS A 317 -9.63 0.91 6.22
C HIS A 317 -8.41 1.83 6.05
N ARG A 318 -8.58 3.14 6.26
CA ARG A 318 -7.45 4.08 6.25
C ARG A 318 -6.52 3.88 7.42
N TYR A 319 -7.03 3.52 8.59
CA TYR A 319 -6.21 3.13 9.73
C TYR A 319 -5.44 1.84 9.47
N ASP A 320 -6.04 0.83 8.83
CA ASP A 320 -5.37 -0.43 8.51
C ASP A 320 -4.15 -0.19 7.61
N TYR A 321 -4.27 0.79 6.70
CA TYR A 321 -3.17 1.24 5.85
C TYR A 321 -2.17 2.18 6.56
N THR A 322 -2.63 3.27 7.17
CA THR A 322 -1.75 4.31 7.68
C THR A 322 -1.17 4.01 9.07
N GLY A 323 -1.83 3.14 9.85
CA GLY A 323 -1.58 2.96 11.28
C GLY A 323 -1.98 4.16 12.16
N SER A 324 -2.68 5.16 11.61
CA SER A 324 -3.03 6.39 12.31
C SER A 324 -4.02 6.15 13.44
N ILE A 325 -3.57 6.20 14.70
CA ILE A 325 -4.43 6.03 15.87
C ILE A 325 -5.60 7.04 15.87
N ALA A 326 -5.38 8.24 15.32
CA ALA A 326 -6.43 9.24 15.18
C ALA A 326 -7.61 8.74 14.32
N ASP A 327 -7.36 7.94 13.29
CA ASP A 327 -8.42 7.41 12.43
C ASP A 327 -9.26 6.34 13.13
N ILE A 328 -8.65 5.44 13.92
CA ILE A 328 -9.42 4.46 14.71
C ILE A 328 -10.21 5.13 15.83
N ASP A 329 -9.67 6.17 16.48
CA ASP A 329 -10.40 6.95 17.49
C ASP A 329 -11.61 7.66 16.87
N ARG A 330 -11.43 8.31 15.72
CA ARG A 330 -12.54 8.91 14.96
C ARG A 330 -13.57 7.88 14.54
N ALA A 331 -13.15 6.70 14.07
CA ALA A 331 -14.07 5.62 13.70
C ALA A 331 -14.90 5.17 14.90
N ILE A 332 -14.27 4.97 16.07
CA ILE A 332 -14.95 4.62 17.31
C ILE A 332 -16.00 5.68 17.67
N ASP A 333 -15.65 6.97 17.59
CA ASP A 333 -16.58 8.05 17.95
C ASP A 333 -17.76 8.14 17.00
N LYS A 334 -17.56 8.00 15.68
CA LYS A 334 -18.67 7.95 14.71
C LYS A 334 -19.57 6.74 14.94
N THR A 335 -19.02 5.60 15.34
CA THR A 335 -19.82 4.42 15.69
C THR A 335 -20.62 4.60 16.97
N LYS A 336 -20.04 5.24 18.00
CA LYS A 336 -20.76 5.57 19.24
C LYS A 336 -21.95 6.47 18.93
N MET A 337 -21.74 7.51 18.11
CA MET A 337 -22.81 8.38 17.64
C MET A 337 -23.92 7.58 16.94
N ALA A 338 -23.58 6.63 16.06
CA ALA A 338 -24.58 5.76 15.41
C ALA A 338 -25.39 4.93 16.43
N VAL A 339 -24.73 4.36 17.46
CA VAL A 339 -25.39 3.60 18.53
C VAL A 339 -26.32 4.48 19.38
N GLU A 340 -25.89 5.70 19.70
CA GLU A 340 -26.64 6.66 20.52
C GLU A 340 -27.87 7.19 19.79
N ARG A 341 -27.73 7.49 18.48
CA ARG A 341 -28.81 8.01 17.64
C ARG A 341 -29.80 6.95 17.18
N THR A 342 -29.45 5.67 17.27
CA THR A 342 -30.36 4.57 16.93
C THR A 342 -31.24 4.19 18.12
N SER A 343 -32.56 4.21 17.94
CA SER A 343 -33.53 3.79 18.98
C SER A 343 -33.23 2.39 19.51
N ARG A 344 -33.47 2.17 20.81
CA ARG A 344 -33.26 0.85 21.45
C ARG A 344 -34.07 -0.28 20.82
N LYS A 345 -35.22 0.03 20.20
CA LYS A 345 -36.10 -0.94 19.54
C LYS A 345 -35.71 -1.21 18.08
N ASN A 346 -34.79 -0.44 17.49
CA ASN A 346 -34.36 -0.65 16.12
C ASN A 346 -33.34 -1.83 16.06
N PRO A 347 -33.60 -2.88 15.25
CA PRO A 347 -32.68 -4.01 15.04
C PRO A 347 -31.26 -3.60 14.65
N ASP A 348 -31.09 -2.52 13.87
CA ASP A 348 -29.81 -2.03 13.37
C ASP A 348 -28.87 -1.58 14.50
N LYS A 349 -29.40 -1.28 15.69
CA LYS A 349 -28.59 -0.95 16.87
C LYS A 349 -27.62 -2.08 17.22
N HIS A 350 -27.99 -3.33 16.95
CA HIS A 350 -27.12 -4.48 17.18
C HIS A 350 -25.96 -4.53 16.18
N VAL A 351 -26.18 -4.12 14.92
CA VAL A 351 -25.13 -4.02 13.90
C VAL A 351 -24.08 -3.01 14.36
N PHE A 352 -24.49 -1.82 14.78
CA PHE A 352 -23.56 -0.78 15.24
C PHE A 352 -22.83 -1.16 16.53
N LEU A 353 -23.46 -1.91 17.44
CA LEU A 353 -22.82 -2.42 18.65
C LEU A 353 -21.74 -3.46 18.35
N VAL A 354 -21.93 -4.30 17.32
CA VAL A 354 -20.89 -5.25 16.86
C VAL A 354 -19.73 -4.49 16.24
N SER A 355 -20.00 -3.56 15.32
CA SER A 355 -18.94 -2.75 14.70
C SER A 355 -18.18 -1.92 15.75
N LEU A 356 -18.84 -1.44 16.79
CA LEU A 356 -18.16 -0.77 17.91
C LEU A 356 -17.26 -1.73 18.69
N ALA A 357 -17.70 -2.96 18.93
CA ALA A 357 -16.90 -3.97 19.61
C ALA A 357 -15.64 -4.34 18.81
N GLU A 358 -15.77 -4.53 17.50
CA GLU A 358 -14.65 -4.79 16.59
C GLU A 358 -13.63 -3.64 16.63
N ARG A 359 -14.09 -2.40 16.44
CA ARG A 359 -13.22 -1.20 16.44
C ARG A 359 -12.49 -1.01 17.77
N LEU A 360 -13.15 -1.28 18.90
CA LEU A 360 -12.52 -1.28 20.22
C LEU A 360 -11.49 -2.39 20.38
N GLY A 361 -11.75 -3.58 19.83
CA GLY A 361 -10.78 -4.68 19.74
C GLY A 361 -9.54 -4.28 18.93
N THR A 362 -9.73 -3.71 17.74
CA THR A 362 -8.63 -3.21 16.91
C THR A 362 -7.79 -2.13 17.61
N ARG A 363 -8.42 -1.20 18.33
CA ARG A 363 -7.67 -0.21 19.13
C ARG A 363 -6.95 -0.85 20.31
N PHE A 364 -7.55 -1.86 20.94
CA PHE A 364 -6.92 -2.61 22.02
C PHE A 364 -5.61 -3.25 21.55
N GLU A 365 -5.60 -3.89 20.38
CA GLU A 365 -4.39 -4.51 19.80
C GLU A 365 -3.21 -3.54 19.69
N ARG A 366 -3.47 -2.23 19.52
CA ARG A 366 -2.40 -1.21 19.46
C ARG A 366 -2.00 -0.63 20.80
N THR A 367 -2.99 -0.40 21.66
CA THR A 367 -2.81 0.40 22.88
C THR A 367 -2.57 -0.48 24.10
N GLY A 368 -2.91 -1.77 24.04
CA GLY A 368 -2.98 -2.64 25.21
C GLY A 368 -4.04 -2.20 26.23
N SER A 369 -4.96 -1.30 25.84
CA SER A 369 -5.95 -0.70 26.74
C SER A 369 -6.94 -1.75 27.25
N LYS A 370 -6.73 -2.23 28.48
CA LYS A 370 -7.65 -3.16 29.15
C LYS A 370 -9.10 -2.66 29.14
N THR A 371 -9.30 -1.35 29.25
CA THR A 371 -10.63 -0.76 29.24
C THR A 371 -11.37 -0.94 27.91
N ASP A 372 -10.64 -0.97 26.79
CA ASP A 372 -11.23 -1.12 25.46
C ASP A 372 -11.65 -2.56 25.20
N ILE A 373 -10.80 -3.53 25.53
CA ILE A 373 -11.14 -4.95 25.37
C ILE A 373 -12.30 -5.37 26.28
N ASP A 374 -12.35 -4.87 27.51
CA ASP A 374 -13.47 -5.15 28.44
C ASP A 374 -14.80 -4.55 27.92
N LYS A 375 -14.77 -3.35 27.33
CA LYS A 375 -15.94 -2.75 26.68
C LYS A 375 -16.35 -3.51 25.42
N ALA A 376 -15.40 -3.91 24.58
CA ALA A 376 -15.64 -4.69 23.38
C ALA A 376 -16.35 -6.02 23.72
N ILE A 377 -15.82 -6.78 24.68
CA ILE A 377 -16.41 -8.04 25.15
C ILE A 377 -17.80 -7.80 25.73
N LYS A 378 -18.00 -6.73 26.52
CA LYS A 378 -19.31 -6.38 27.08
C LYS A 378 -20.36 -6.17 25.98
N TYR A 379 -20.02 -5.43 24.93
CA TYR A 379 -20.93 -5.20 23.80
C TYR A 379 -21.17 -6.47 22.98
N ALA A 380 -20.12 -7.22 22.65
CA ALA A 380 -20.22 -8.48 21.92
C ALA A 380 -21.10 -9.51 22.67
N ARG A 381 -20.92 -9.69 23.98
CA ARG A 381 -21.76 -10.55 24.82
C ARG A 381 -23.22 -10.11 24.82
N LYS A 382 -23.49 -8.80 24.90
CA LYS A 382 -24.84 -8.26 24.84
C LYS A 382 -25.51 -8.55 23.50
N VAL A 383 -24.78 -8.43 22.39
CA VAL A 383 -25.34 -8.72 21.05
C VAL A 383 -25.61 -10.22 20.91
N VAL A 384 -24.64 -11.08 21.24
CA VAL A 384 -24.82 -12.55 21.17
C VAL A 384 -26.01 -13.01 22.01
N LYS A 385 -26.19 -12.47 23.22
CA LYS A 385 -27.31 -12.82 24.12
C LYS A 385 -28.69 -12.49 23.52
N ASN A 386 -28.79 -11.38 22.77
CA ASN A 386 -30.05 -10.94 22.17
C ASN A 386 -30.26 -11.46 20.73
N THR A 387 -29.27 -12.14 20.16
CA THR A 387 -29.39 -12.75 18.84
C THR A 387 -30.11 -14.10 19.01
N PRO A 388 -31.19 -14.39 18.27
CA PRO A 388 -31.82 -15.71 18.24
C PRO A 388 -30.84 -16.82 17.81
N TYR A 389 -31.18 -18.09 18.06
CA TYR A 389 -30.31 -19.23 17.73
C TYR A 389 -30.23 -19.51 16.22
N ASP A 390 -31.31 -19.25 15.51
CA ASP A 390 -31.56 -19.44 14.08
C ASP A 390 -31.19 -18.22 13.22
N HIS A 391 -30.72 -17.13 13.83
CA HIS A 391 -30.35 -15.92 13.10
C HIS A 391 -29.08 -16.14 12.26
N THR A 392 -29.12 -15.71 11.01
CA THR A 392 -28.03 -15.84 10.02
C THR A 392 -26.68 -15.29 10.51
N ASP A 393 -26.66 -14.09 11.09
CA ASP A 393 -25.45 -13.48 11.65
C ASP A 393 -24.96 -14.05 12.99
N ARG A 394 -25.64 -15.05 13.58
CA ARG A 394 -25.26 -15.58 14.89
C ARG A 394 -23.83 -16.13 14.89
N ALA A 395 -23.46 -16.85 13.83
CA ALA A 395 -22.12 -17.39 13.67
C ALA A 395 -21.07 -16.26 13.73
N LYS A 396 -21.20 -15.23 12.88
CA LYS A 396 -20.30 -14.07 12.86
C LYS A 396 -20.15 -13.41 14.23
N ARG A 397 -21.26 -13.16 14.93
CA ARG A 397 -21.29 -12.53 16.27
C ARG A 397 -20.59 -13.39 17.34
N LEU A 398 -20.74 -14.71 17.28
CA LEU A 398 -20.05 -15.65 18.16
C LEU A 398 -18.54 -15.71 17.87
N SER A 399 -18.16 -15.68 16.59
CA SER A 399 -16.77 -15.66 16.16
C SER A 399 -16.03 -14.42 16.70
N ILE A 400 -16.63 -13.24 16.56
CA ILE A 400 -16.08 -11.97 17.08
C ILE A 400 -15.90 -12.03 18.59
N LEU A 401 -16.89 -12.54 19.33
CA LEU A 401 -16.77 -12.72 20.78
C LEU A 401 -15.63 -13.68 21.14
N GLY A 402 -15.45 -14.77 20.38
CA GLY A 402 -14.35 -15.70 20.56
C GLY A 402 -12.98 -15.04 20.46
N ILE A 403 -12.76 -14.26 19.39
CA ILE A 403 -11.50 -13.54 19.18
C ILE A 403 -11.24 -12.48 20.26
N LEU A 404 -12.24 -11.67 20.63
CA LEU A 404 -12.05 -10.68 21.70
C LEU A 404 -11.65 -11.32 23.04
N LEU A 405 -12.20 -12.50 23.35
CA LEU A 405 -11.81 -13.26 24.54
C LEU A 405 -10.39 -13.83 24.43
N LEU A 406 -9.99 -14.30 23.25
CA LEU A 406 -8.62 -14.73 22.99
C LEU A 406 -7.64 -13.56 23.17
N SER A 407 -7.92 -12.38 22.62
CA SER A 407 -7.07 -11.20 22.78
C SER A 407 -6.96 -10.76 24.24
N ARG A 408 -8.04 -10.87 25.04
CA ARG A 408 -7.97 -10.62 26.49
C ARG A 408 -7.17 -11.69 27.24
N TYR A 409 -7.25 -12.95 26.81
CA TYR A 409 -6.42 -14.03 27.34
C TYR A 409 -4.93 -13.71 27.13
N GLU A 410 -4.53 -13.27 25.94
CA GLU A 410 -3.13 -12.94 25.65
C GLU A 410 -2.58 -11.85 26.57
N LEU A 411 -3.42 -10.89 26.99
CA LEU A 411 -3.06 -9.85 27.95
C LEU A 411 -3.00 -10.34 29.40
N THR A 412 -3.98 -11.14 29.81
CA THR A 412 -4.23 -11.44 31.23
C THR A 412 -3.74 -12.81 31.68
N GLY A 413 -3.52 -13.72 30.75
CA GLY A 413 -3.25 -15.14 31.01
C GLY A 413 -4.45 -15.93 31.55
N SER A 414 -5.67 -15.36 31.55
CA SER A 414 -6.86 -16.00 32.13
C SER A 414 -7.32 -17.24 31.33
N MET A 415 -7.05 -18.44 31.84
CA MET A 415 -7.48 -19.69 31.18
C MET A 415 -9.00 -19.77 30.96
N GLU A 416 -9.80 -19.12 31.82
CA GLU A 416 -11.25 -19.03 31.64
C GLU A 416 -11.63 -18.30 30.35
N ASP A 417 -10.90 -17.24 30.00
CA ASP A 417 -11.13 -16.50 28.75
C ASP A 417 -10.79 -17.35 27.54
N LEU A 418 -9.69 -18.12 27.59
CA LEU A 418 -9.31 -19.03 26.52
C LEU A 418 -10.31 -20.17 26.32
N ASP A 419 -10.77 -20.79 27.42
CA ASP A 419 -11.78 -21.86 27.34
C ASP A 419 -13.13 -21.31 26.81
N ASN A 420 -13.51 -20.09 27.21
CA ASN A 420 -14.69 -19.41 26.66
C ASN A 420 -14.51 -19.00 25.19
N ALA A 421 -13.31 -18.58 24.79
CA ALA A 421 -13.00 -18.26 23.39
C ALA A 421 -13.22 -19.48 22.49
N VAL A 422 -12.66 -20.64 22.87
CA VAL A 422 -12.85 -21.90 22.15
C VAL A 422 -14.31 -22.32 22.13
N LYS A 423 -15.05 -22.17 23.24
CA LYS A 423 -16.48 -22.49 23.30
C LYS A 423 -17.30 -21.66 22.30
N HIS A 424 -17.07 -20.34 22.25
CA HIS A 424 -17.81 -19.45 21.36
C HIS A 424 -17.39 -19.63 19.88
N ALA A 425 -16.10 -19.74 19.60
CA ALA A 425 -15.60 -20.01 18.25
C ALA A 425 -16.08 -21.38 17.74
N GLY A 426 -16.10 -22.41 18.59
CA GLY A 426 -16.60 -23.74 18.23
C GLY A 426 -18.11 -23.76 17.99
N SER A 427 -18.87 -22.97 18.74
CA SER A 427 -20.30 -22.79 18.49
C SER A 427 -20.55 -22.05 17.17
N SER A 428 -19.73 -21.06 16.85
CA SER A 428 -19.78 -20.35 15.56
C SER A 428 -19.49 -21.28 14.39
N ALA A 429 -18.42 -22.08 14.48
CA ALA A 429 -17.99 -23.00 13.44
C ALA A 429 -19.01 -24.11 13.14
N LYS A 430 -19.82 -24.52 14.13
CA LYS A 430 -20.92 -25.48 13.95
C LYS A 430 -22.12 -24.90 13.21
N ILE A 431 -22.30 -23.58 13.25
CA ILE A 431 -23.40 -22.88 12.58
C ILE A 431 -23.01 -22.49 11.15
N ALA A 432 -21.74 -22.17 10.92
CA ALA A 432 -21.24 -21.76 9.62
C ALA A 432 -21.24 -22.94 8.63
N THR A 433 -21.65 -22.68 7.39
CA THR A 433 -21.66 -23.69 6.32
C THR A 433 -20.61 -23.35 5.24
N PRO A 434 -20.02 -24.33 4.54
CA PRO A 434 -18.97 -24.08 3.54
C PRO A 434 -19.37 -23.14 2.40
N GLU A 435 -20.67 -23.01 2.12
CA GLU A 435 -21.21 -22.14 1.07
C GLU A 435 -21.20 -20.64 1.48
N GLN A 436 -21.01 -20.34 2.77
CA GLN A 436 -20.96 -18.96 3.26
C GLN A 436 -19.57 -18.34 2.99
N PRO A 437 -19.49 -17.12 2.42
CA PRO A 437 -18.22 -16.43 2.17
C PRO A 437 -17.33 -16.27 3.42
N GLU A 438 -17.94 -16.18 4.61
CA GLU A 438 -17.25 -16.00 5.88
C GLU A 438 -16.78 -17.31 6.54
N TYR A 439 -17.13 -18.47 5.96
CA TYR A 439 -16.76 -19.78 6.50
C TYR A 439 -15.26 -19.92 6.78
N PRO A 440 -14.34 -19.58 5.85
CA PRO A 440 -12.90 -19.72 6.12
C PRO A 440 -12.42 -18.84 7.29
N ALA A 441 -12.98 -17.63 7.44
CA ALA A 441 -12.64 -16.73 8.54
C ALA A 441 -13.15 -17.27 9.89
N ILE A 442 -14.39 -17.80 9.91
CA ILE A 442 -14.97 -18.40 11.11
C ILE A 442 -14.19 -19.64 11.55
N GLN A 443 -13.84 -20.52 10.61
CA GLN A 443 -13.05 -21.72 10.90
C GLN A 443 -11.62 -21.36 11.32
N GLY A 444 -11.00 -20.36 10.68
CA GLY A 444 -9.69 -19.83 11.07
C GLY A 444 -9.70 -19.31 12.52
N ASN A 445 -10.74 -18.57 12.92
CA ASN A 445 -10.85 -18.09 14.30
C ASN A 445 -10.95 -19.22 15.32
N LEU A 446 -11.68 -20.30 15.00
CA LEU A 446 -11.71 -21.52 15.83
C LEU A 446 -10.33 -22.17 15.90
N GLU A 447 -9.66 -22.30 14.75
CA GLU A 447 -8.34 -22.90 14.65
C GLU A 447 -7.30 -22.19 15.53
N VAL A 448 -7.25 -20.85 15.51
CA VAL A 448 -6.32 -20.07 16.35
C VAL A 448 -6.63 -20.27 17.84
N CYS A 449 -7.92 -20.29 18.22
CA CYS A 449 -8.33 -20.53 19.61
C CYS A 449 -7.92 -21.93 20.08
N LEU A 450 -8.14 -22.94 19.23
CA LEU A 450 -7.76 -24.34 19.52
C LEU A 450 -6.25 -24.47 19.66
N PHE A 451 -5.49 -23.97 18.68
CA PHE A 451 -4.03 -24.02 18.71
C PHE A 451 -3.46 -23.34 19.96
N THR A 452 -3.93 -22.13 20.28
CA THR A 452 -3.50 -21.42 21.49
C THR A 452 -3.78 -22.24 22.75
N ARG A 453 -4.95 -22.87 22.85
CA ARG A 453 -5.27 -23.76 23.96
C ARG A 453 -4.34 -24.98 24.03
N SER A 454 -4.05 -25.62 22.90
CA SER A 454 -3.19 -26.81 22.82
C SER A 454 -1.76 -26.50 23.30
N ILE A 455 -1.19 -25.37 22.86
CA ILE A 455 0.13 -24.91 23.30
C ILE A 455 0.15 -24.64 24.82
N ARG A 456 -0.90 -24.00 25.34
CA ARG A 456 -0.96 -23.57 26.75
C ARG A 456 -1.22 -24.71 27.71
N LYS A 457 -2.02 -25.70 27.31
CA LYS A 457 -2.24 -26.93 28.08
C LYS A 457 -1.11 -27.96 27.89
N LYS A 458 -0.15 -27.70 26.98
CA LYS A 458 0.94 -28.63 26.60
C LYS A 458 0.43 -30.03 26.23
N SER A 459 -0.76 -30.09 25.63
CA SER A 459 -1.44 -31.33 25.30
C SER A 459 -1.22 -31.66 23.83
N LEU A 460 -0.37 -32.67 23.58
CA LEU A 460 0.03 -33.09 22.24
C LEU A 460 -1.13 -33.55 21.36
N GLY A 461 -2.07 -34.31 21.94
CA GLY A 461 -3.28 -34.78 21.24
C GLY A 461 -4.25 -33.66 20.85
N ASP A 462 -4.13 -32.49 21.47
CA ASP A 462 -4.98 -31.34 21.16
C ASP A 462 -4.49 -30.56 19.93
N LEU A 463 -3.31 -30.86 19.35
CA LEU A 463 -2.84 -30.24 18.10
C LEU A 463 -3.48 -30.86 16.84
N ASP A 464 -4.06 -32.06 16.95
CA ASP A 464 -4.72 -32.71 15.81
C ASP A 464 -5.98 -31.96 15.38
N GLN A 465 -6.76 -31.44 16.33
CA GLN A 465 -7.98 -30.67 16.05
C GLN A 465 -7.70 -29.41 15.21
N PRO A 466 -6.82 -28.47 15.61
CA PRO A 466 -6.52 -27.28 14.81
C PRO A 466 -5.87 -27.64 13.46
N ILE A 467 -5.00 -28.66 13.40
CA ILE A 467 -4.43 -29.13 12.11
C ILE A 467 -5.52 -29.62 11.16
N ASN A 468 -6.47 -30.43 11.66
CA ASN A 468 -7.56 -30.95 10.84
C ASN A 468 -8.51 -29.85 10.35
N VAL A 469 -8.87 -28.89 11.21
CA VAL A 469 -9.67 -27.73 10.80
C VAL A 469 -8.97 -26.98 9.67
N LEU A 470 -7.67 -26.72 9.82
CA LEU A 470 -6.92 -25.98 8.82
C LEU A 470 -6.75 -26.74 7.50
N LYS A 471 -6.57 -28.07 7.55
CA LYS A 471 -6.57 -28.92 6.35
C LYS A 471 -7.89 -28.85 5.60
N THR A 472 -9.02 -28.96 6.30
CA THR A 472 -10.34 -28.82 5.68
C THR A 472 -10.51 -27.45 5.02
N ILE A 473 -10.01 -26.36 5.61
CA ILE A 473 -10.04 -25.04 4.96
C ILE A 473 -9.20 -25.05 3.68
N VAL A 474 -7.96 -25.56 3.75
CA VAL A 474 -7.02 -25.61 2.62
C VAL A 474 -7.51 -26.49 1.46
N GLU A 475 -8.26 -27.56 1.75
CA GLU A 475 -8.86 -28.45 0.74
C GLU A 475 -10.05 -27.81 0.02
N ASN A 476 -10.75 -26.87 0.65
CA ASN A 476 -11.98 -26.26 0.12
C ASN A 476 -11.78 -24.84 -0.44
N ILE A 477 -10.60 -24.24 -0.23
CA ILE A 477 -10.27 -22.91 -0.74
C ILE A 477 -9.40 -23.03 -2.00
N SER A 478 -9.56 -22.11 -2.94
CA SER A 478 -8.70 -22.09 -4.13
C SER A 478 -7.25 -21.78 -3.77
N GLN A 479 -6.31 -22.41 -4.47
CA GLN A 479 -4.88 -22.14 -4.34
C GLN A 479 -4.49 -20.71 -4.71
N THR A 480 -5.35 -20.06 -5.49
CA THR A 480 -5.17 -18.69 -5.95
C THR A 480 -5.77 -17.66 -4.98
N ASP A 481 -6.48 -18.11 -3.93
CA ASP A 481 -7.02 -17.25 -2.87
C ASP A 481 -5.90 -16.55 -2.07
N PRO A 482 -6.02 -15.23 -1.80
CA PRO A 482 -5.11 -14.44 -0.97
C PRO A 482 -4.65 -15.08 0.33
N ARG A 483 -5.54 -15.83 0.98
CA ARG A 483 -5.33 -16.42 2.30
C ARG A 483 -4.57 -17.74 2.22
N TYR A 484 -4.55 -18.38 1.06
CA TYR A 484 -3.98 -19.71 0.88
C TYR A 484 -2.53 -19.84 1.38
N PRO A 485 -1.59 -18.94 1.04
CA PRO A 485 -0.21 -19.04 1.53
C PRO A 485 -0.09 -18.88 3.04
N LYS A 486 -0.97 -18.07 3.65
CA LYS A 486 -0.99 -17.86 5.10
C LYS A 486 -1.53 -19.09 5.84
N LEU A 487 -2.53 -19.77 5.27
CA LEU A 487 -3.03 -21.04 5.81
C LEU A 487 -1.96 -22.13 5.72
N LEU A 488 -1.21 -22.20 4.62
CA LEU A 488 -0.06 -23.12 4.49
C LEU A 488 1.04 -22.84 5.51
N PHE A 489 1.34 -21.55 5.77
CA PHE A 489 2.26 -21.17 6.83
C PHE A 489 1.79 -21.68 8.20
N ASN A 490 0.51 -21.53 8.52
CA ASN A 490 -0.03 -22.00 9.79
C ASN A 490 0.02 -23.53 9.90
N LEU A 491 -0.34 -24.27 8.83
CA LEU A 491 -0.22 -25.75 8.80
C LEU A 491 1.21 -26.19 9.06
N GLY A 492 2.17 -25.58 8.36
CA GLY A 492 3.58 -25.86 8.56
C GLY A 492 4.03 -25.58 9.99
N SER A 493 3.56 -24.47 10.58
CA SER A 493 3.88 -24.07 11.95
C SER A 493 3.33 -25.05 12.98
N TYR A 494 2.13 -25.59 12.76
CA TYR A 494 1.52 -26.52 13.71
C TYR A 494 2.20 -27.88 13.69
N HIS A 495 2.57 -28.35 12.51
CA HIS A 495 3.42 -29.53 12.39
C HIS A 495 4.80 -29.32 13.04
N ALA A 496 5.43 -28.15 12.87
CA ALA A 496 6.69 -27.84 13.53
C ALA A 496 6.56 -27.81 15.06
N GLU A 497 5.49 -27.23 15.60
CA GLU A 497 5.21 -27.24 17.05
C GLU A 497 4.90 -28.64 17.58
N ARG A 498 4.17 -29.46 16.81
CA ARG A 498 3.94 -30.86 17.18
C ARG A 498 5.26 -31.63 17.21
N PHE A 499 6.13 -31.44 16.21
CA PHE A 499 7.48 -32.02 16.17
C PHE A 499 8.32 -31.65 17.39
N LYS A 500 8.36 -30.39 17.81
CA LYS A 500 9.13 -29.96 19.00
C LYS A 500 8.76 -30.74 20.28
N ASN A 501 7.54 -31.24 20.34
CA ASN A 501 7.01 -31.96 21.49
C ASN A 501 6.99 -33.49 21.30
N SER A 502 6.85 -33.99 20.06
CA SER A 502 6.74 -35.43 19.74
C SER A 502 8.02 -36.06 19.19
N ASN A 503 8.93 -35.26 18.60
CA ASN A 503 10.07 -35.67 17.78
C ASN A 503 9.71 -36.63 16.63
N ALA A 504 8.48 -36.55 16.09
CA ALA A 504 8.07 -37.39 14.96
C ALA A 504 8.55 -36.81 13.62
N ASP A 505 9.49 -37.47 12.94
CA ASP A 505 10.09 -37.01 11.67
C ASP A 505 9.05 -36.68 10.57
N GLN A 506 7.91 -37.36 10.58
CA GLN A 506 6.83 -37.09 9.62
C GLN A 506 6.28 -35.66 9.77
N ASP A 507 6.25 -35.11 10.98
CA ASP A 507 5.81 -33.74 11.21
C ASP A 507 6.80 -32.72 10.65
N LEU A 508 8.10 -32.99 10.76
CA LEU A 508 9.13 -32.15 10.18
C LEU A 508 9.02 -32.12 8.64
N LYS A 509 8.80 -33.29 8.02
CA LYS A 509 8.57 -33.42 6.56
C LYS A 509 7.30 -32.71 6.11
N ASN A 510 6.19 -32.90 6.82
CA ASN A 510 4.93 -32.22 6.52
C ASN A 510 5.07 -30.70 6.66
N SER A 511 5.77 -30.24 7.71
CA SER A 511 6.03 -28.82 7.95
C SER A 511 6.76 -28.19 6.77
N PHE A 512 7.87 -28.79 6.34
CA PHE A 512 8.63 -28.33 5.18
C PHE A 512 7.79 -28.35 3.90
N ALA A 513 7.01 -29.41 3.66
CA ALA A 513 6.18 -29.54 2.47
C ALA A 513 5.16 -28.40 2.35
N PHE A 514 4.46 -28.05 3.43
CA PHE A 514 3.50 -26.93 3.42
C PHE A 514 4.17 -25.57 3.25
N TYR A 515 5.33 -25.33 3.89
CA TYR A 515 6.06 -24.08 3.68
C TYR A 515 6.54 -23.94 2.23
N LYS A 516 7.09 -25.02 1.66
CA LYS A 516 7.53 -25.06 0.26
C LYS A 516 6.36 -24.82 -0.69
N GLN A 517 5.20 -25.41 -0.43
CA GLN A 517 4.00 -25.16 -1.20
C GLN A 517 3.60 -23.66 -1.18
N GLY A 518 3.63 -23.02 -0.01
CA GLY A 518 3.32 -21.59 0.11
C GLY A 518 4.30 -20.68 -0.61
N LEU A 519 5.59 -21.06 -0.68
CA LEU A 519 6.62 -20.33 -1.43
C LEU A 519 6.39 -20.39 -2.94
N HIS A 520 5.87 -21.50 -3.46
CA HIS A 520 5.58 -21.69 -4.87
C HIS A 520 4.24 -21.07 -5.33
N CYS A 521 3.40 -20.59 -4.40
CA CYS A 521 2.18 -19.88 -4.75
C CYS A 521 2.52 -18.52 -5.41
N VAL A 522 2.03 -18.32 -6.64
CA VAL A 522 2.28 -17.10 -7.43
C VAL A 522 1.80 -15.86 -6.68
N ASN A 523 0.68 -15.96 -5.97
CA ASN A 523 0.03 -14.86 -5.25
C ASN A 523 0.59 -14.58 -3.84
N THR A 524 1.69 -15.20 -3.42
CA THR A 524 2.25 -14.95 -2.08
C THR A 524 2.93 -13.58 -2.01
N PRO A 525 2.50 -12.65 -1.13
CA PRO A 525 3.16 -11.37 -0.92
C PRO A 525 4.62 -11.52 -0.44
N PRO A 526 5.53 -10.55 -0.71
CA PRO A 526 6.93 -10.60 -0.28
C PRO A 526 7.11 -10.88 1.22
N SER A 527 6.36 -10.19 2.10
CA SER A 527 6.43 -10.45 3.54
C SER A 527 6.08 -11.89 3.92
N VAL A 528 5.05 -12.47 3.30
CA VAL A 528 4.63 -13.85 3.55
C VAL A 528 5.66 -14.84 3.00
N ARG A 529 6.27 -14.57 1.84
CA ARG A 529 7.37 -15.38 1.30
C ARG A 529 8.58 -15.40 2.24
N VAL A 530 8.97 -14.24 2.77
CA VAL A 530 10.07 -14.15 3.74
C VAL A 530 9.79 -14.99 4.99
N ARG A 531 8.56 -14.94 5.51
CA ARG A 531 8.14 -15.74 6.66
C ARG A 531 8.16 -17.25 6.38
N LEU A 532 7.60 -17.66 5.25
CA LEU A 532 7.61 -19.05 4.81
C LEU A 532 9.04 -19.57 4.61
N ALA A 533 9.90 -18.77 3.98
CA ALA A 533 11.30 -19.09 3.74
C ALA A 533 12.08 -19.23 5.06
N HIS A 534 11.88 -18.30 6.00
CA HIS A 534 12.47 -18.38 7.33
C HIS A 534 12.06 -19.68 8.04
N ALA A 535 10.76 -19.98 8.09
CA ALA A 535 10.25 -21.17 8.77
C ALA A 535 10.69 -22.49 8.11
N ALA A 536 10.69 -22.54 6.77
CA ALA A 536 11.24 -23.67 6.02
C ALA A 536 12.73 -23.87 6.27
N ALA A 537 13.51 -22.79 6.31
CA ALA A 537 14.93 -22.86 6.61
C ALA A 537 15.20 -23.35 8.04
N GLU A 538 14.37 -22.99 9.03
CA GLU A 538 14.49 -23.55 10.39
C GLU A 538 14.33 -25.07 10.41
N VAL A 539 13.37 -25.58 9.63
CA VAL A 539 13.14 -27.02 9.47
C VAL A 539 14.32 -27.70 8.78
N LEU A 540 14.81 -27.12 7.68
CA LEU A 540 16.00 -27.64 6.98
C LEU A 540 17.26 -27.64 7.86
N ALA A 541 17.42 -26.62 8.70
CA ALA A 541 18.52 -26.52 9.63
C ALA A 541 18.46 -27.57 10.75
N LEU A 542 17.27 -27.98 11.19
CA LEU A 542 17.10 -29.12 12.10
C LEU A 542 17.54 -30.45 11.44
N ASP A 543 17.32 -30.59 10.14
CA ASP A 543 17.76 -31.73 9.31
C ASP A 543 19.19 -31.58 8.78
N SER A 544 19.95 -30.57 9.25
CA SER A 544 21.32 -30.26 8.80
C SER A 544 21.50 -30.00 7.29
N ARG A 545 20.42 -29.66 6.57
CA ARG A 545 20.42 -29.35 5.14
C ARG A 545 20.77 -27.89 4.88
N TRP A 546 22.00 -27.52 5.22
CA TRP A 546 22.46 -26.14 5.23
C TRP A 546 22.51 -25.47 3.87
N ASN A 547 22.82 -26.21 2.79
CA ASN A 547 22.85 -25.66 1.44
C ASN A 547 21.46 -25.15 1.02
N GLU A 548 20.44 -26.00 1.14
CA GLU A 548 19.05 -25.63 0.81
C GLU A 548 18.51 -24.54 1.73
N ALA A 549 18.84 -24.59 3.03
CA ALA A 549 18.45 -23.54 3.97
C ALA A 549 19.09 -22.19 3.58
N SER A 550 20.36 -22.20 3.19
CA SER A 550 21.11 -21.03 2.77
C SER A 550 20.57 -20.41 1.48
N ASP A 551 20.31 -21.23 0.45
CA ASP A 551 19.73 -20.75 -0.82
C ASP A 551 18.35 -20.10 -0.59
N LEU A 552 17.51 -20.73 0.22
CA LEU A 552 16.18 -20.20 0.54
C LEU A 552 16.25 -18.90 1.34
N LEU A 553 17.20 -18.77 2.26
CA LEU A 553 17.40 -17.56 3.05
C LEU A 553 18.04 -16.43 2.22
N ASP A 554 18.89 -16.74 1.24
CA ASP A 554 19.43 -15.76 0.28
C ASP A 554 18.28 -15.11 -0.52
N GLU A 555 17.36 -15.93 -1.05
CA GLU A 555 16.16 -15.45 -1.74
C GLU A 555 15.28 -14.59 -0.80
N ALA A 556 15.08 -15.03 0.45
CA ALA A 556 14.30 -14.29 1.42
C ALA A 556 14.91 -12.93 1.76
N VAL A 557 16.23 -12.85 1.97
CA VAL A 557 16.93 -11.59 2.23
C VAL A 557 16.84 -10.65 1.02
N ALA A 558 16.90 -11.18 -0.20
CA ALA A 558 16.75 -10.40 -1.43
C ALA A 558 15.33 -9.83 -1.64
N LEU A 559 14.30 -10.44 -1.01
CA LEU A 559 12.92 -9.93 -1.06
C LEU A 559 12.65 -8.80 -0.06
N LEU A 560 13.50 -8.61 0.95
CA LEU A 560 13.30 -7.59 1.97
C LEU A 560 13.02 -6.17 1.41
N PRO A 561 13.71 -5.69 0.35
CA PRO A 561 13.43 -4.37 -0.19
C PRO A 561 12.05 -4.21 -0.86
N ALA A 562 11.42 -5.32 -1.25
CA ALA A 562 10.08 -5.35 -1.83
C ALA A 562 8.98 -5.28 -0.75
N ILE A 563 9.32 -5.46 0.53
CA ILE A 563 8.35 -5.35 1.63
C ILE A 563 8.01 -3.89 1.88
N SER A 564 6.75 -3.52 1.67
CA SER A 564 6.26 -2.19 2.04
C SER A 564 5.81 -2.15 3.49
N THR A 565 6.58 -1.47 4.34
CA THR A 565 6.19 -1.22 5.74
C THR A 565 5.04 -0.22 5.87
N ARG A 566 4.66 0.48 4.79
CA ARG A 566 3.49 1.38 4.80
C ARG A 566 2.20 0.59 4.86
N LEU A 567 2.11 -0.52 4.12
CA LEU A 567 0.89 -1.32 3.90
C LEU A 567 0.56 -2.36 4.97
N LEU A 568 1.54 -2.74 5.77
CA LEU A 568 1.36 -3.73 6.83
C LEU A 568 0.55 -3.11 7.98
N GLY A 569 -0.28 -3.87 8.69
CA GLY A 569 -0.83 -3.39 9.96
C GLY A 569 0.27 -3.26 11.03
N ASP A 570 0.06 -2.49 12.10
CA ASP A 570 0.93 -2.42 13.32
C ASP A 570 1.60 -3.74 13.72
N LEU A 571 0.78 -4.78 13.88
CA LEU A 571 1.25 -6.10 14.29
C LEU A 571 2.07 -6.75 13.19
N ASP A 572 1.67 -6.62 11.93
CA ASP A 572 2.40 -7.16 10.79
C ASP A 572 3.68 -6.38 10.47
N LYS A 573 3.76 -5.07 10.74
CA LYS A 573 5.01 -4.29 10.68
C LYS A 573 5.96 -4.78 11.76
N GLN A 574 5.48 -4.92 12.99
CA GLN A 574 6.29 -5.40 14.09
C GLN A 574 6.76 -6.85 13.86
N LEU A 575 5.90 -7.72 13.35
CA LEU A 575 6.23 -9.10 12.99
C LEU A 575 7.18 -9.15 11.79
N ALA A 576 6.92 -8.41 10.70
CA ALA A 576 7.82 -8.36 9.54
C ALA A 576 9.18 -7.78 9.90
N LEU A 577 9.24 -6.76 10.77
CA LEU A 577 10.49 -6.19 11.27
C LEU A 577 11.20 -7.15 12.24
N ALA A 578 10.47 -7.85 13.12
CA ALA A 578 11.04 -8.85 14.02
C ALA A 578 11.58 -10.06 13.24
N ASP A 579 10.81 -10.57 12.29
CA ASP A 579 11.19 -11.66 11.40
C ASP A 579 12.41 -11.25 10.54
N ALA A 580 12.45 -10.01 10.04
CA ALA A 580 13.62 -9.46 9.34
C ALA A 580 14.87 -9.33 10.23
N THR A 581 14.74 -8.98 11.52
CA THR A 581 15.88 -8.90 12.45
C THR A 581 16.55 -10.24 12.72
N GLY A 582 15.76 -11.33 12.75
CA GLY A 582 16.28 -12.70 12.86
C GLY A 582 16.81 -13.24 11.52
N LEU A 583 16.14 -12.90 10.42
CA LEU A 583 16.39 -13.46 9.09
C LEU A 583 17.84 -13.33 8.64
N ALA A 584 18.43 -12.13 8.67
CA ALA A 584 19.78 -11.94 8.17
C ALA A 584 20.85 -12.64 9.03
N THR A 585 20.66 -12.67 10.36
CA THR A 585 21.56 -13.44 11.25
C THR A 585 21.47 -14.94 10.99
N PHE A 586 20.28 -15.43 10.65
CA PHE A 586 20.05 -16.82 10.30
C PHE A 586 20.58 -17.14 8.89
N ALA A 587 20.38 -16.26 7.92
CA ALA A 587 20.92 -16.36 6.57
C ALA A 587 22.45 -16.45 6.59
N ALA A 588 23.11 -15.54 7.33
CA ALA A 588 24.55 -15.59 7.55
C ALA A 588 24.98 -16.88 8.25
N ALA A 589 24.23 -17.34 9.26
CA ALA A 589 24.52 -18.59 9.95
C ALA A 589 24.44 -19.81 9.03
N ALA A 590 23.38 -19.90 8.23
CA ALA A 590 23.14 -20.97 7.27
C ALA A 590 24.19 -20.96 6.16
N ALA A 591 24.51 -19.79 5.60
CA ALA A 591 25.55 -19.60 4.60
C ALA A 591 26.93 -20.08 5.07
N LEU A 592 27.31 -19.76 6.31
CA LEU A 592 28.58 -20.20 6.86
C LEU A 592 28.59 -21.71 7.15
N ASN A 593 27.46 -22.32 7.53
CA ASN A 593 27.34 -23.78 7.69
C ASN A 593 27.34 -24.50 6.34
N ALA A 594 26.83 -23.86 5.29
CA ALA A 594 26.87 -24.32 3.91
C ALA A 594 28.25 -24.13 3.24
N GLY A 595 29.20 -23.45 3.89
CA GLY A 595 30.53 -23.20 3.34
C GLY A 595 30.61 -22.09 2.29
N LYS A 596 29.58 -21.21 2.17
CA LYS A 596 29.56 -20.08 1.22
C LYS A 596 30.56 -18.95 1.54
N GLY A 597 31.27 -19.03 2.66
CA GLY A 597 32.34 -18.10 3.03
C GLY A 597 31.90 -16.84 3.78
N ALA A 598 32.89 -16.10 4.30
CA ALA A 598 32.69 -14.94 5.18
C ALA A 598 32.13 -13.71 4.45
N GLU A 599 32.52 -13.50 3.19
CA GLU A 599 32.09 -12.35 2.39
C GLU A 599 30.59 -12.41 2.08
N HIS A 600 30.09 -13.58 1.66
CA HIS A 600 28.67 -13.80 1.40
C HIS A 600 27.82 -13.59 2.67
N ALA A 601 28.25 -14.19 3.79
CA ALA A 601 27.58 -14.01 5.08
C ALA A 601 27.53 -12.54 5.52
N LEU A 602 28.62 -11.79 5.30
CA LEU A 602 28.66 -10.35 5.59
C LEU A 602 27.72 -9.56 4.68
N GLY A 603 27.64 -9.90 3.40
CA GLY A 603 26.68 -9.30 2.46
C GLY A 603 25.23 -9.47 2.90
N LEU A 604 24.85 -10.66 3.38
CA LEU A 604 23.51 -10.93 3.91
C LEU A 604 23.20 -10.10 5.17
N LEU A 605 24.19 -9.93 6.06
CA LEU A 605 24.05 -9.09 7.26
C LEU A 605 23.86 -7.60 6.89
N GLU A 606 24.57 -7.10 5.88
CA GLU A 606 24.42 -5.72 5.41
C GLU A 606 23.07 -5.51 4.68
N LEU A 607 22.61 -6.48 3.88
CA LEU A 607 21.30 -6.45 3.23
C LEU A 607 20.14 -6.41 4.25
N GLY A 608 20.18 -7.29 5.25
CA GLY A 608 19.15 -7.31 6.30
C GLY A 608 19.07 -6.02 7.10
N ARG A 609 20.22 -5.40 7.39
CA ARG A 609 20.31 -4.12 8.12
C ARG A 609 19.74 -2.95 7.30
N GLY A 610 19.92 -2.97 5.98
CA GLY A 610 19.34 -1.96 5.09
C GLY A 610 17.81 -1.85 5.20
N VAL A 611 17.09 -2.97 5.35
CA VAL A 611 15.62 -2.97 5.40
C VAL A 611 15.04 -2.76 6.80
N ILE A 612 15.71 -3.23 7.85
CA ILE A 612 15.37 -2.89 9.24
C ILE A 612 15.50 -1.36 9.47
N ALA A 613 16.42 -0.74 8.74
CA ALA A 613 16.62 0.71 8.65
C ALA A 613 15.52 1.48 7.86
N SER A 614 14.47 0.81 7.36
CA SER A 614 13.30 1.51 6.78
C SER A 614 12.55 2.37 7.83
N GLY A 615 12.76 2.06 9.12
CA GLY A 615 12.43 2.92 10.26
C GLY A 615 13.56 3.84 10.75
N THR A 616 14.81 3.61 10.34
CA THR A 616 16.00 4.36 10.81
C THR A 616 17.04 4.56 9.70
N LEU A 617 17.01 5.74 9.07
CA LEU A 617 18.06 6.39 8.26
C LEU A 617 18.60 5.71 6.98
N GLU A 618 18.96 4.41 6.91
CA GLU A 618 19.83 3.89 5.83
C GLU A 618 19.14 3.51 4.50
N THR A 619 17.94 2.90 4.50
CA THR A 619 17.16 2.72 3.25
C THR A 619 16.45 4.00 2.83
N ARG A 620 16.13 4.86 3.81
CA ARG A 620 15.59 6.19 3.53
C ARG A 620 16.60 7.06 2.80
N THR A 621 17.90 6.94 3.09
CA THR A 621 18.91 7.70 2.34
C THR A 621 18.88 7.46 0.84
N SER A 622 18.94 6.21 0.39
CA SER A 622 18.98 5.94 -1.06
C SER A 622 17.64 6.21 -1.76
N ILE A 623 16.52 6.03 -1.05
CA ILE A 623 15.19 6.32 -1.63
C ILE A 623 14.93 7.82 -1.64
N MET A 624 15.30 8.57 -0.60
CA MET A 624 15.18 10.03 -0.57
C MET A 624 16.13 10.70 -1.57
N ASP A 625 17.37 10.22 -1.70
CA ASP A 625 18.30 10.71 -2.73
C ASP A 625 17.73 10.44 -4.15
N LEU A 626 16.99 9.34 -4.32
CA LEU A 626 16.27 9.01 -5.55
C LEU A 626 15.05 9.92 -5.75
N GLU A 627 14.28 10.21 -4.70
CA GLU A 627 13.15 11.15 -4.74
C GLU A 627 13.62 12.56 -5.14
N ASP A 628 14.74 13.03 -4.58
CA ASP A 628 15.29 14.35 -4.85
C ASP A 628 15.81 14.50 -6.28
N LYS A 629 16.51 13.48 -6.81
CA LYS A 629 17.13 13.53 -8.14
C LYS A 629 16.24 13.00 -9.28
N TYR A 630 15.38 12.03 -8.98
CA TYR A 630 14.58 11.26 -9.94
C TYR A 630 13.17 10.94 -9.40
N PRO A 631 12.32 11.96 -9.12
CA PRO A 631 11.05 11.80 -8.39
C PRO A 631 10.04 10.87 -9.06
N VAL A 632 9.99 10.85 -10.39
CA VAL A 632 9.08 9.96 -11.15
C VAL A 632 9.46 8.49 -10.93
N LEU A 633 10.75 8.17 -11.03
CA LEU A 633 11.24 6.81 -10.86
C LEU A 633 11.12 6.33 -9.41
N ALA A 634 11.30 7.24 -8.45
CA ALA A 634 11.01 6.98 -7.03
C ALA A 634 9.53 6.62 -6.83
N SER A 635 8.61 7.43 -7.37
CA SER A 635 7.17 7.16 -7.27
C SER A 635 6.76 5.85 -7.94
N GLU A 636 7.36 5.50 -9.08
CA GLU A 636 7.13 4.20 -9.74
C GLU A 636 7.62 3.03 -8.87
N PHE A 637 8.85 3.10 -8.37
CA PHE A 637 9.42 2.10 -7.47
C PHE A 637 8.55 1.88 -6.24
N GLU A 638 8.12 2.96 -5.60
CA GLU A 638 7.25 2.95 -4.44
C GLU A 638 5.87 2.34 -4.75
N SER A 639 5.28 2.71 -5.89
CA SER A 639 3.99 2.17 -6.33
C SER A 639 4.05 0.66 -6.56
N PHE A 640 5.09 0.17 -7.25
CA PHE A 640 5.25 -1.27 -7.49
C PHE A 640 5.53 -2.05 -6.21
N ARG A 641 6.36 -1.50 -5.31
CA ARG A 641 6.59 -2.07 -3.98
C ARG A 641 5.28 -2.23 -3.22
N ASP A 642 4.43 -1.20 -3.25
CA ASP A 642 3.15 -1.20 -2.54
C ASP A 642 2.15 -2.19 -3.16
N LYS A 643 2.09 -2.28 -4.50
CA LYS A 643 1.24 -3.26 -5.20
C LYS A 643 1.64 -4.71 -4.95
N LEU A 644 2.94 -4.99 -4.84
CA LEU A 644 3.44 -6.33 -4.54
C LEU A 644 3.13 -6.78 -3.11
N GLU A 645 3.19 -5.85 -2.15
CA GLU A 645 2.91 -6.15 -0.74
C GLU A 645 1.41 -6.29 -0.44
N SER A 646 0.56 -5.56 -1.17
CA SER A 646 -0.89 -5.60 -0.98
C SER A 646 -1.46 -7.00 -1.26
N PRO A 647 -2.20 -7.65 -0.33
CA PRO A 647 -2.88 -8.91 -0.63
C PRO A 647 -3.95 -8.70 -1.72
N PRO A 648 -4.25 -9.69 -2.57
CA PRO A 648 -5.35 -9.54 -3.53
C PRO A 648 -6.68 -9.41 -2.75
N PRO A 649 -7.69 -8.71 -3.32
CA PRO A 649 -8.96 -8.50 -2.62
C PRO A 649 -9.63 -9.82 -2.25
N THR A 650 -10.20 -9.87 -1.05
CA THR A 650 -10.75 -11.09 -0.43
C THR A 650 -12.16 -11.46 -0.93
N GLN A 651 -12.80 -10.61 -1.73
CA GLN A 651 -14.13 -10.79 -2.30
C GLN A 651 -14.05 -10.82 -3.82
N VAL A 652 -13.47 -11.89 -4.35
CA VAL A 652 -13.14 -12.08 -5.77
C VAL A 652 -13.63 -13.47 -6.15
N LEU A 653 -14.33 -13.60 -7.29
CA LEU A 653 -14.87 -14.87 -7.79
C LEU A 653 -13.73 -15.78 -8.27
N ALA A 654 -13.99 -17.10 -8.32
CA ALA A 654 -12.94 -18.09 -8.60
C ALA A 654 -12.20 -17.92 -9.94
N PHE A 655 -12.86 -17.35 -10.96
CA PHE A 655 -12.30 -17.09 -12.29
C PHE A 655 -11.33 -15.88 -12.32
N GLU A 656 -11.47 -14.93 -11.39
CA GLU A 656 -10.69 -13.69 -11.35
C GLU A 656 -9.29 -13.89 -10.76
N TRP A 657 -9.08 -14.95 -9.99
CA TRP A 657 -7.79 -15.21 -9.35
C TRP A 657 -6.68 -15.64 -10.34
N GLU A 658 -7.02 -16.24 -11.48
CA GLU A 658 -6.05 -16.56 -12.55
C GLU A 658 -5.54 -15.29 -13.25
N THR A 659 -6.43 -14.32 -13.50
CA THR A 659 -6.08 -13.01 -14.05
C THR A 659 -5.20 -12.24 -13.07
N GLN A 660 -5.56 -12.21 -11.77
CA GLN A 660 -4.74 -11.58 -10.73
C GLN A 660 -3.36 -12.24 -10.58
N SER A 661 -3.26 -13.55 -10.77
CA SER A 661 -1.98 -14.27 -10.77
C SER A 661 -1.05 -13.81 -11.89
N LYS A 662 -1.58 -13.58 -13.10
CA LYS A 662 -0.82 -13.02 -14.23
C LYS A 662 -0.39 -11.58 -13.96
N GLU A 663 -1.30 -10.74 -13.47
CA GLU A 663 -1.01 -9.34 -13.11
C GLU A 663 0.09 -9.26 -12.03
N ARG A 664 0.04 -10.11 -11.01
CA ARG A 664 1.07 -10.21 -9.96
C ARG A 664 2.43 -10.61 -10.52
N HIS A 665 2.48 -11.55 -11.46
CA HIS A 665 3.72 -11.94 -12.12
C HIS A 665 4.33 -10.78 -12.91
N GLU A 666 3.49 -10.05 -13.65
CA GLU A 666 3.90 -8.88 -14.41
C GLU A 666 4.40 -7.75 -13.49
N LEU A 667 3.72 -7.51 -12.37
CA LEU A 667 4.17 -6.55 -11.34
C LEU A 667 5.55 -6.90 -10.77
N HIS A 668 5.83 -8.19 -10.56
CA HIS A 668 7.14 -8.62 -10.05
C HIS A 668 8.25 -8.35 -11.08
N SER A 669 7.96 -8.58 -12.36
CA SER A 669 8.86 -8.25 -13.47
C SER A 669 9.10 -6.74 -13.60
N GLN A 670 8.03 -5.94 -13.52
CA GLN A 670 8.10 -4.47 -13.55
C GLN A 670 8.89 -3.90 -12.37
N PHE A 671 8.70 -4.43 -11.16
CA PHE A 671 9.48 -4.04 -9.97
C PHE A 671 10.97 -4.31 -10.16
N ARG A 672 11.34 -5.50 -10.67
CA ARG A 672 12.74 -5.85 -10.95
C ARG A 672 13.34 -4.95 -12.02
N SER A 673 12.62 -4.73 -13.12
CA SER A 673 13.05 -3.82 -14.20
C SER A 673 13.27 -2.40 -13.68
N THR A 674 12.41 -1.92 -12.77
CA THR A 674 12.55 -0.60 -12.16
C THR A 674 13.80 -0.51 -11.27
N CYS A 675 14.07 -1.53 -10.45
CA CYS A 675 15.32 -1.62 -9.68
C CYS A 675 16.55 -1.58 -10.59
N ASP A 676 16.53 -2.29 -11.72
CA ASP A 676 17.67 -2.33 -12.65
C ASP A 676 17.86 -0.99 -13.38
N LYS A 677 16.76 -0.29 -13.73
CA LYS A 677 16.84 1.09 -14.22
C LYS A 677 17.49 2.03 -13.20
N ILE A 678 17.10 1.94 -11.93
CA ILE A 678 17.69 2.76 -10.87
C ILE A 678 19.19 2.49 -10.75
N ARG A 679 19.61 1.21 -10.82
CA ARG A 679 21.03 0.82 -10.75
C ARG A 679 21.88 1.29 -11.92
N SER A 680 21.27 1.63 -13.05
CA SER A 680 21.97 2.22 -14.20
C SER A 680 22.31 3.71 -14.02
N LEU A 681 21.76 4.36 -12.97
CA LEU A 681 21.96 5.79 -12.72
C LEU A 681 23.27 6.04 -11.93
N PRO A 682 24.02 7.11 -12.24
CA PRO A 682 25.23 7.46 -11.51
C PRO A 682 24.97 7.69 -10.01
N GLY A 683 25.70 6.98 -9.16
CA GLY A 683 25.56 7.03 -7.69
C GLY A 683 24.48 6.11 -7.12
N PHE A 684 23.79 5.32 -7.95
CA PHE A 684 22.78 4.33 -7.54
C PHE A 684 23.14 2.90 -7.94
N GLU A 685 24.40 2.64 -8.33
CA GLU A 685 24.87 1.35 -8.85
C GLU A 685 24.61 0.19 -7.87
N ASN A 686 24.75 0.48 -6.57
CA ASN A 686 24.48 -0.45 -5.47
C ASN A 686 23.09 -0.25 -4.84
N PHE A 687 22.12 0.31 -5.57
CA PHE A 687 20.77 0.54 -5.05
C PHE A 687 20.13 -0.80 -4.61
N LEU A 688 19.83 -0.87 -3.31
CA LEU A 688 19.31 -2.06 -2.62
C LEU A 688 20.20 -3.32 -2.73
N LEU A 689 21.51 -3.14 -2.95
CA LEU A 689 22.51 -4.20 -2.96
C LEU A 689 23.49 -4.05 -1.77
N PRO A 690 24.12 -5.14 -1.29
CA PRO A 690 25.17 -5.04 -0.28
C PRO A 690 26.43 -4.39 -0.87
N PRO A 691 27.27 -3.76 -0.04
CA PRO A 691 28.59 -3.33 -0.49
C PRO A 691 29.42 -4.51 -0.99
N ASN A 692 30.17 -4.32 -2.08
CA ASN A 692 31.02 -5.38 -2.61
C ASN A 692 32.27 -5.62 -1.72
N ALA A 693 32.97 -6.73 -1.92
CA ALA A 693 34.13 -7.10 -1.11
C ALA A 693 35.24 -6.03 -1.07
N SER A 694 35.43 -5.27 -2.15
CA SER A 694 36.41 -4.17 -2.19
C SER A 694 35.96 -2.98 -1.35
N GLU A 695 34.68 -2.61 -1.39
CA GLU A 695 34.09 -1.59 -0.53
C GLU A 695 34.12 -1.97 0.95
N LEU A 696 33.77 -3.23 1.27
CA LEU A 696 33.83 -3.77 2.64
C LEU A 696 35.26 -3.67 3.20
N ARG A 697 36.27 -4.06 2.42
CA ARG A 697 37.69 -3.94 2.82
C ARG A 697 38.15 -2.48 2.93
N ALA A 698 37.73 -1.62 2.00
CA ALA A 698 38.04 -0.19 2.05
C ALA A 698 37.46 0.47 3.33
N ALA A 699 36.34 -0.03 3.83
CA ALA A 699 35.76 0.40 5.11
C ALA A 699 36.66 0.05 6.31
N ALA A 700 37.64 -0.86 6.20
CA ALA A 700 38.59 -1.15 7.28
C ALA A 700 39.84 -0.24 7.28
N SER A 701 39.87 0.81 6.45
CA SER A 701 41.02 1.73 6.34
C SER A 701 41.44 2.45 7.63
N LEU A 702 40.52 2.68 8.57
CA LEU A 702 40.79 3.32 9.87
C LEU A 702 40.73 2.33 11.05
N GLY A 703 41.16 1.10 10.80
CA GLY A 703 41.15 0.00 11.77
C GLY A 703 40.16 -1.11 11.39
N PRO A 704 40.39 -2.35 11.87
CA PRO A 704 39.53 -3.48 11.58
C PRO A 704 38.09 -3.26 12.04
N ILE A 705 37.16 -3.79 11.26
CA ILE A 705 35.74 -3.85 11.62
C ILE A 705 35.42 -5.27 12.06
N ILE A 706 34.75 -5.39 13.19
CA ILE A 706 34.39 -6.64 13.85
C ILE A 706 32.87 -6.75 13.82
N VAL A 707 32.34 -7.64 12.98
CA VAL A 707 30.91 -7.91 12.91
C VAL A 707 30.61 -9.18 13.69
N ILE A 708 29.82 -9.08 14.76
CA ILE A 708 29.46 -10.24 15.58
C ILE A 708 28.08 -10.72 15.16
N ASN A 709 28.02 -11.97 14.67
CA ASN A 709 26.78 -12.65 14.35
C ASN A 709 26.43 -13.65 15.46
N THR A 710 25.25 -13.53 16.04
CA THR A 710 24.73 -14.51 17.01
C THR A 710 23.46 -15.15 16.52
N ASN A 711 23.48 -16.47 16.39
CA ASN A 711 22.31 -17.26 16.02
C ASN A 711 22.29 -18.58 16.82
N LYS A 712 21.12 -19.19 16.98
CA LYS A 712 20.91 -20.43 17.75
C LYS A 712 21.77 -21.61 17.25
N TYR A 713 22.11 -21.65 15.97
CA TYR A 713 22.96 -22.70 15.40
C TYR A 713 24.45 -22.40 15.54
N ARG A 714 24.79 -21.11 15.63
CA ARG A 714 26.16 -20.67 15.33
C ARG A 714 26.41 -19.22 15.76
N CYS A 715 27.54 -18.96 16.41
CA CYS A 715 28.02 -17.62 16.79
C CYS A 715 29.41 -17.37 16.22
N ASP A 716 29.62 -16.22 15.57
CA ASP A 716 30.85 -15.91 14.85
C ASP A 716 31.22 -14.42 14.94
N ALA A 717 32.51 -14.14 14.74
CA ALA A 717 33.03 -12.82 14.46
C ALA A 717 33.60 -12.78 13.04
N LEU A 718 33.09 -11.88 12.20
CA LEU A 718 33.63 -11.58 10.88
C LEU A 718 34.58 -10.39 11.02
N LEU A 719 35.87 -10.65 10.85
CA LEU A 719 36.96 -9.68 11.02
C LEU A 719 37.31 -9.09 9.64
N VAL A 720 36.86 -7.87 9.39
CA VAL A 720 37.09 -7.15 8.15
C VAL A 720 38.38 -6.33 8.28
N ARG A 721 39.37 -6.65 7.44
CA ARG A 721 40.65 -5.96 7.33
C ARG A 721 40.86 -5.50 5.89
N ALA A 722 41.78 -4.55 5.69
CA ALA A 722 42.15 -4.11 4.33
C ALA A 722 42.65 -5.28 3.46
N VAL A 723 43.31 -6.26 4.08
CA VAL A 723 43.86 -7.45 3.41
C VAL A 723 42.82 -8.54 3.11
N GLY A 724 41.66 -8.55 3.77
CA GLY A 724 40.67 -9.62 3.62
C GLY A 724 39.63 -9.65 4.73
N ILE A 725 38.65 -10.54 4.57
CA ILE A 725 37.59 -10.80 5.55
C ILE A 725 37.82 -12.19 6.14
N GLN A 726 38.08 -12.27 7.44
CA GLN A 726 38.36 -13.52 8.14
C GLN A 726 37.19 -13.91 9.03
N LEU A 727 36.88 -15.21 9.06
CA LEU A 727 35.88 -15.79 9.96
C LEU A 727 36.56 -16.31 11.23
N LEU A 728 36.09 -15.88 12.39
CA LEU A 728 36.46 -16.44 13.69
C LEU A 728 35.22 -17.06 14.35
N ARG A 729 35.30 -18.36 14.66
CA ARG A 729 34.24 -19.08 15.36
C ARG A 729 34.32 -18.82 16.87
N LEU A 730 33.24 -18.33 17.47
CA LEU A 730 33.17 -18.06 18.91
C LEU A 730 32.55 -19.26 19.64
N HIS A 731 33.33 -20.33 19.82
CA HIS A 731 32.86 -21.62 20.35
C HIS A 731 32.21 -21.53 21.74
N ASP A 732 32.71 -20.65 22.60
CA ASP A 732 32.22 -20.51 23.97
C ASP A 732 30.99 -19.57 24.09
N LEU A 733 30.60 -18.93 22.99
CA LEU A 733 29.45 -18.03 22.94
C LEU A 733 28.20 -18.77 22.47
N ARG A 734 27.18 -18.84 23.34
CA ARG A 734 25.86 -19.36 22.99
C ARG A 734 24.87 -18.21 22.82
N TYR A 735 23.92 -18.39 21.90
CA TYR A 735 22.85 -17.41 21.65
C TYR A 735 22.06 -17.03 22.91
N THR A 736 21.89 -17.97 23.84
CA THR A 736 21.13 -17.79 25.09
C THR A 736 21.93 -17.16 26.22
N ASP A 737 23.25 -16.99 26.08
CA ASP A 737 24.11 -16.52 27.18
C ASP A 737 23.76 -15.08 27.63
N PHE A 738 23.13 -14.29 26.76
CA PHE A 738 22.84 -12.86 27.00
C PHE A 738 21.34 -12.52 26.95
N GLY A 739 20.47 -13.45 27.34
CA GLY A 739 19.01 -13.25 27.46
C GLY A 739 18.60 -12.50 28.73
N GLY A 740 17.54 -11.67 28.64
CA GLY A 740 16.90 -11.03 29.81
C GLY A 740 17.13 -9.52 29.97
N LYS A 741 16.76 -8.99 31.15
CA LYS A 741 17.02 -7.60 31.56
C LYS A 741 18.53 -7.42 31.76
N VAL A 742 19.11 -6.42 31.11
CA VAL A 742 20.55 -6.15 31.19
C VAL A 742 20.85 -5.51 32.54
N GLN A 743 21.54 -6.25 33.41
CA GLN A 743 22.20 -5.70 34.59
C GLN A 743 23.71 -5.89 34.40
N VAL A 744 24.43 -4.78 34.20
CA VAL A 744 25.87 -4.81 34.03
C VAL A 744 26.51 -5.15 35.38
N THR A 745 27.02 -6.37 35.48
CA THR A 745 27.71 -6.89 36.66
C THR A 745 29.15 -7.22 36.29
N SER A 746 30.03 -7.28 37.28
CA SER A 746 31.40 -7.79 37.14
C SER A 746 31.43 -9.15 36.43
N LYS A 747 30.50 -10.04 36.78
CA LYS A 747 30.32 -11.35 36.13
C LYS A 747 29.99 -11.22 34.64
N LEU A 748 29.10 -10.30 34.26
CA LEU A 748 28.75 -10.07 32.85
C LEU A 748 29.94 -9.54 32.05
N LEU A 749 30.67 -8.55 32.58
CA LEU A 749 31.84 -7.97 31.92
C LEU A 749 32.94 -9.02 31.71
N LYS A 750 33.15 -9.89 32.71
CA LYS A 750 34.01 -11.07 32.60
C LYS A 750 33.56 -12.01 31.49
N GLN A 751 32.27 -12.32 31.41
CA GLN A 751 31.75 -13.19 30.35
C GLN A 751 31.89 -12.58 28.95
N LEU A 752 31.67 -11.27 28.79
CA LEU A 752 31.90 -10.57 27.52
C LEU A 752 33.39 -10.61 27.14
N TRP A 753 34.29 -10.52 28.12
CA TRP A 753 35.73 -10.62 27.88
C TRP A 753 36.10 -12.01 27.40
N GLU A 754 35.78 -13.04 28.19
CA GLU A 754 36.19 -14.43 27.93
C GLU A 754 35.58 -14.99 26.64
N LYS A 755 34.29 -14.74 26.39
CA LYS A 755 33.57 -15.36 25.27
C LYS A 755 33.63 -14.58 23.96
N ILE A 756 33.93 -13.28 24.01
CA ILE A 756 33.87 -12.40 22.83
C ILE A 756 35.18 -11.64 22.65
N ALA A 757 35.50 -10.73 23.57
CA ALA A 757 36.54 -9.75 23.30
C ALA A 757 37.94 -10.37 23.26
N CYS A 758 38.28 -11.22 24.23
CA CYS A 758 39.60 -11.84 24.33
C CYS A 758 39.92 -12.72 23.10
N PRO A 759 39.06 -13.65 22.64
CA PRO A 759 39.30 -14.40 21.41
C PRO A 759 39.51 -13.50 20.18
N ILE A 760 38.71 -12.45 20.04
CA ILE A 760 38.79 -11.53 18.90
C ILE A 760 40.09 -10.72 18.93
N LEU A 761 40.45 -10.16 20.09
CA LEU A 761 41.68 -9.38 20.24
C LEU A 761 42.93 -10.25 20.12
N THR A 762 42.86 -11.52 20.52
CA THR A 762 43.92 -12.51 20.30
C THR A 762 44.13 -12.72 18.80
N GLU A 763 43.06 -13.01 18.06
CA GLU A 763 43.11 -13.23 16.61
C GLU A 763 43.59 -11.99 15.85
N LEU A 764 43.23 -10.80 16.33
CA LEU A 764 43.71 -9.55 15.76
C LEU A 764 45.18 -9.25 16.09
N GLY A 765 45.77 -9.95 17.07
CA GLY A 765 47.12 -9.68 17.57
C GLY A 765 47.22 -8.39 18.38
N PHE A 766 46.12 -7.97 19.03
CA PHE A 766 46.02 -6.71 19.76
C PHE A 766 46.17 -6.86 21.28
N LEU A 767 46.36 -8.07 21.80
CA LEU A 767 46.65 -8.28 23.22
C LEU A 767 48.09 -7.91 23.56
N GLN A 768 48.28 -6.78 24.25
CA GLN A 768 49.55 -6.31 24.79
C GLN A 768 49.95 -7.12 26.03
N LYS A 769 51.25 -7.39 26.17
CA LYS A 769 51.80 -8.09 27.34
C LYS A 769 52.31 -7.06 28.36
N ARG A 770 52.32 -7.46 29.65
CA ARG A 770 52.91 -6.65 30.72
C ARG A 770 54.40 -6.39 30.40
N GLY A 771 54.77 -5.13 30.20
CA GLY A 771 56.14 -4.71 29.85
C GLY A 771 56.24 -3.77 28.64
N ASP A 772 55.20 -3.74 27.80
CA ASP A 772 55.04 -2.72 26.77
C ASP A 772 54.73 -1.39 27.48
N GLY A 773 55.69 -0.46 27.52
CA GLY A 773 55.58 0.79 28.28
C GLY A 773 54.37 1.66 27.90
N PRO A 774 54.06 2.72 28.68
CA PRO A 774 52.86 3.57 28.51
C PRO A 774 52.81 4.40 27.20
N THR A 775 53.70 4.12 26.24
CA THR A 775 53.92 4.86 25.00
C THR A 775 53.32 4.19 23.75
N VAL A 776 52.66 3.04 23.85
CA VAL A 776 52.04 2.38 22.69
C VAL A 776 50.68 3.01 22.39
N LYS A 777 50.57 3.68 21.23
CA LYS A 777 49.30 4.17 20.71
C LYS A 777 48.35 2.99 20.48
N LEU A 778 47.27 2.92 21.25
CA LEU A 778 46.29 1.82 21.17
C LEU A 778 45.69 1.71 19.75
N PRO A 779 45.59 0.50 19.18
CA PRO A 779 44.90 0.30 17.90
C PRO A 779 43.40 0.55 18.05
N ARG A 780 42.75 1.00 16.97
CA ARG A 780 41.29 1.23 16.92
C ARG A 780 40.57 0.02 16.34
N VAL A 781 39.41 -0.30 16.90
CA VAL A 781 38.48 -1.30 16.36
C VAL A 781 37.08 -0.71 16.18
N TRP A 782 36.34 -1.23 15.20
CA TRP A 782 34.94 -0.85 14.94
C TRP A 782 34.01 -2.05 15.20
N TRP A 783 33.14 -1.95 16.20
CA TRP A 783 32.19 -2.99 16.57
C TRP A 783 30.86 -2.80 15.81
N VAL A 784 30.44 -3.84 15.09
CA VAL A 784 29.12 -3.96 14.46
C VAL A 784 28.39 -5.13 15.11
N LEU A 785 27.47 -4.82 16.04
CA LEU A 785 26.77 -5.85 16.81
C LEU A 785 25.44 -6.23 16.15
N THR A 786 25.07 -7.51 16.20
CA THR A 786 23.74 -8.01 15.76
C THR A 786 22.85 -8.33 16.97
N GLY A 787 21.54 -8.26 16.78
CA GLY A 787 20.55 -8.76 17.75
C GLY A 787 20.69 -8.21 19.17
N SER A 788 20.52 -9.09 20.16
CA SER A 788 20.50 -8.76 21.58
C SER A 788 21.86 -8.26 22.12
N LEU A 789 22.97 -8.57 21.43
CA LEU A 789 24.32 -8.14 21.80
C LEU A 789 24.51 -6.63 21.71
N SER A 790 23.73 -5.95 20.85
CA SER A 790 23.76 -4.48 20.70
C SER A 790 23.50 -3.71 22.00
N ARG A 791 22.97 -4.38 23.03
CA ARG A 791 22.66 -3.82 24.35
C ARG A 791 23.82 -3.89 25.35
N PHE A 792 24.92 -4.57 25.00
CA PHE A 792 25.99 -4.89 25.93
C PHE A 792 27.25 -4.04 25.69
N PRO A 793 27.91 -3.54 26.74
CA PRO A 793 29.07 -2.68 26.62
C PRO A 793 30.33 -3.51 26.38
N ILE A 794 30.53 -4.02 25.16
CA ILE A 794 31.73 -4.81 24.82
C ILE A 794 33.02 -4.04 25.11
N HIS A 795 33.02 -2.71 24.89
CA HIS A 795 34.15 -1.85 25.22
C HIS A 795 34.52 -1.86 26.71
N ALA A 796 33.60 -2.21 27.61
CA ALA A 796 33.86 -2.31 29.05
C ALA A 796 34.13 -3.76 29.50
N ALA A 797 34.19 -4.72 28.58
CA ALA A 797 34.47 -6.11 28.91
C ALA A 797 35.87 -6.24 29.50
N GLY A 798 35.99 -6.98 30.60
CA GLY A 798 37.26 -7.20 31.27
C GLY A 798 37.11 -8.02 32.54
N LEU A 799 38.25 -8.42 33.12
CA LEU A 799 38.27 -9.13 34.39
C LEU A 799 38.12 -8.17 35.58
N PRO A 800 37.16 -8.42 36.50
CA PRO A 800 37.02 -7.63 37.70
C PRO A 800 38.15 -8.01 38.65
N CYS A 801 39.02 -7.05 38.94
CA CYS A 801 40.15 -7.16 39.86
C CYS A 801 41.37 -7.95 39.33
N SER A 802 42.22 -7.27 38.58
CA SER A 802 43.66 -7.52 38.60
C SER A 802 44.39 -6.28 38.08
N ASN A 803 45.61 -6.02 38.55
CA ASN A 803 46.56 -5.11 37.89
C ASN A 803 47.00 -5.65 36.50
N SER A 804 46.09 -6.27 35.75
CA SER A 804 46.30 -6.86 34.44
C SER A 804 45.67 -5.97 33.37
N MET A 805 46.30 -5.90 32.20
CA MET A 805 45.77 -5.18 31.03
C MET A 805 44.61 -5.96 30.39
N GLU A 806 43.86 -6.77 31.14
CA GLU A 806 42.87 -7.72 30.62
C GLU A 806 41.47 -7.10 30.57
N THR A 807 41.41 -5.91 29.96
CA THR A 807 40.16 -5.22 29.63
C THR A 807 40.24 -4.70 28.20
N VAL A 808 39.09 -4.52 27.56
CA VAL A 808 39.04 -3.96 26.20
C VAL A 808 39.57 -2.53 26.17
N LEU A 809 39.32 -1.75 27.24
CA LEU A 809 39.78 -0.35 27.35
C LEU A 809 41.30 -0.24 27.38
N ASP A 810 42.00 -1.21 27.96
CA ASP A 810 43.47 -1.22 28.02
C ASP A 810 44.12 -1.66 26.71
N GLN A 811 43.35 -2.35 25.84
CA GLN A 811 43.88 -3.00 24.65
C GLN A 811 43.59 -2.24 23.36
N VAL A 812 42.41 -1.62 23.23
CA VAL A 812 41.95 -1.02 21.98
C VAL A 812 41.08 0.23 22.19
N VAL A 813 41.13 1.15 21.23
CA VAL A 813 40.13 2.22 21.11
C VAL A 813 38.88 1.65 20.44
N SER A 814 37.81 1.49 21.20
CA SER A 814 36.53 0.98 20.70
C SER A 814 35.71 2.06 20.00
N SER A 815 35.11 1.72 18.86
CA SER A 815 34.13 2.54 18.14
C SER A 815 32.97 1.67 17.68
N TYR A 816 31.78 2.23 17.53
CA TYR A 816 30.57 1.49 17.14
C TYR A 816 29.99 2.07 15.86
N CYS A 817 29.43 1.22 15.01
CA CYS A 817 28.59 1.64 13.89
C CYS A 817 27.41 0.69 13.68
N SER A 818 26.34 1.18 13.05
CA SER A 818 25.12 0.42 12.77
C SER A 818 25.31 -0.59 11.64
N SER A 819 26.12 -0.25 10.65
CA SER A 819 26.46 -1.07 9.47
C SER A 819 27.81 -0.62 8.89
N ILE A 820 28.40 -1.46 8.03
CA ILE A 820 29.60 -1.08 7.28
C ILE A 820 29.25 -0.01 6.25
N LYS A 821 28.06 -0.10 5.63
CA LYS A 821 27.56 0.91 4.68
C LYS A 821 27.49 2.31 5.31
N THR A 822 26.98 2.44 6.54
CA THR A 822 26.94 3.73 7.25
C THR A 822 28.33 4.24 7.59
N LEU A 823 29.26 3.36 7.94
CA LEU A 823 30.65 3.75 8.18
C LEU A 823 31.33 4.27 6.90
N LEU A 824 31.07 3.66 5.75
CA LEU A 824 31.56 4.14 4.45
C LEU A 824 31.02 5.53 4.13
N HIS A 825 29.71 5.74 4.27
CA HIS A 825 29.08 7.04 4.05
C HIS A 825 29.64 8.09 5.02
N ALA A 826 29.76 7.78 6.31
CA ALA A 826 30.30 8.70 7.32
C ALA A 826 31.71 9.17 6.97
N ARG A 827 32.55 8.28 6.44
CA ARG A 827 33.93 8.59 6.06
C ARG A 827 34.05 9.41 4.79
N GLN A 828 33.13 9.23 3.83
CA GLN A 828 33.09 10.08 2.64
C GLN A 828 32.80 11.53 3.03
N GLU A 829 31.89 11.76 3.98
CA GLU A 829 31.57 13.11 4.47
C GLU A 829 32.66 13.70 5.37
N SER A 830 33.25 12.89 6.27
CA SER A 830 34.23 13.42 7.24
C SER A 830 35.50 13.95 6.58
N LYS A 831 35.84 13.49 5.36
CA LYS A 831 36.99 14.00 4.59
C LYS A 831 36.92 15.50 4.31
N GLN A 832 35.74 16.11 4.46
CA GLN A 832 35.51 17.52 4.17
C GLN A 832 35.43 18.42 5.41
N ARG A 833 35.52 17.89 6.65
CA ARG A 833 35.21 18.67 7.87
C ARG A 833 36.19 18.42 9.02
N ILE A 834 36.62 19.52 9.65
CA ILE A 834 37.37 19.54 10.91
C ILE A 834 36.36 19.84 12.05
N PRO A 835 36.42 19.18 13.22
CA PRO A 835 35.50 19.47 14.31
C PRO A 835 35.74 20.87 14.89
N GLU A 836 34.71 21.70 14.95
CA GLU A 836 34.81 23.10 15.42
C GLU A 836 34.17 23.32 16.80
N SER A 837 33.27 22.42 17.22
CA SER A 837 32.46 22.58 18.43
C SER A 837 32.19 21.26 19.14
N ALA A 838 32.15 21.28 20.47
CA ALA A 838 31.84 20.15 21.33
C ALA A 838 30.80 20.53 22.39
N MET A 839 29.76 19.71 22.53
CA MET A 839 28.79 19.81 23.60
C MET A 839 29.05 18.71 24.62
N LEU A 840 29.29 19.12 25.87
CA LEU A 840 29.60 18.21 26.97
C LEU A 840 28.45 18.24 27.98
N VAL A 841 27.76 17.12 28.12
CA VAL A 841 26.60 16.97 29.01
C VAL A 841 26.94 16.02 30.14
N SER A 842 26.85 16.51 31.38
CA SER A 842 27.02 15.72 32.60
C SER A 842 25.69 15.63 33.36
N MET A 843 25.21 14.41 33.60
CA MET A 843 24.04 14.09 34.41
C MET A 843 24.49 13.22 35.60
N SER A 844 25.20 13.83 36.55
CA SER A 844 25.68 13.13 37.74
C SER A 844 24.54 12.68 38.66
N THR A 845 23.45 13.45 38.69
CA THR A 845 22.24 13.15 39.45
C THR A 845 21.06 13.17 38.49
N THR A 846 20.32 12.08 38.42
CA THR A 846 19.12 11.97 37.57
C THR A 846 17.88 12.05 38.47
N PRO A 847 16.94 12.99 38.22
CA PRO A 847 15.76 13.13 39.05
C PRO A 847 14.93 11.84 39.11
N PRO A 848 14.39 11.46 40.28
CA PRO A 848 13.49 10.33 40.39
C PRO A 848 12.15 10.62 39.70
N PHE A 849 11.51 9.61 39.10
CA PHE A 849 10.19 9.74 38.50
C PHE A 849 9.42 8.42 38.59
N GLU A 850 8.12 8.48 38.90
CA GLU A 850 7.26 7.31 39.18
C GLU A 850 7.96 6.32 40.15
N ASP A 851 8.22 5.09 39.71
CA ASP A 851 8.89 4.05 40.49
C ASP A 851 10.41 3.95 40.20
N TYR A 852 10.91 4.71 39.23
CA TYR A 852 12.33 4.67 38.86
C TYR A 852 13.16 5.60 39.77
N ARG A 853 14.15 5.03 40.44
CA ARG A 853 15.08 5.72 41.36
C ARG A 853 16.52 5.42 40.95
N PRO A 854 17.07 6.16 39.98
CA PRO A 854 18.45 5.98 39.56
C PRO A 854 19.42 6.44 40.66
N SER A 855 20.53 5.74 40.83
CA SER A 855 21.61 6.12 41.75
C SER A 855 22.47 7.22 41.15
N ASP A 856 23.11 8.06 41.98
CA ASP A 856 24.05 9.06 41.47
C ASP A 856 25.25 8.41 40.76
N LEU A 857 25.69 9.06 39.67
CA LEU A 857 26.83 8.67 38.86
C LEU A 857 28.06 9.50 39.26
N ALA A 858 28.79 9.03 40.26
CA ALA A 858 29.91 9.76 40.87
C ALA A 858 31.03 10.18 39.89
N PHE A 859 31.17 9.47 38.76
CA PHE A 859 32.22 9.72 37.77
C PHE A 859 31.78 10.58 36.58
N ALA A 860 30.48 10.79 36.36
CA ALA A 860 29.97 11.52 35.19
C ALA A 860 30.52 12.96 35.09
N ARG A 861 30.68 13.65 36.24
CA ARG A 861 31.28 15.00 36.28
C ARG A 861 32.78 14.95 36.01
N ARG A 862 33.48 13.98 36.60
CA ARG A 862 34.93 13.79 36.41
C ARG A 862 35.27 13.44 34.96
N GLU A 863 34.45 12.66 34.30
CA GLU A 863 34.58 12.30 32.87
C GLU A 863 34.52 13.57 31.99
N VAL A 864 33.51 14.40 32.20
CA VAL A 864 33.37 15.67 31.46
C VAL A 864 34.53 16.63 31.76
N GLU A 865 34.97 16.75 33.02
CA GLU A 865 36.15 17.55 33.38
C GLU A 865 37.44 17.05 32.73
N MET A 866 37.61 15.74 32.58
CA MET A 866 38.75 15.15 31.89
C MET A 866 38.74 15.52 30.40
N LEU A 867 37.59 15.40 29.74
CA LEU A 867 37.45 15.76 28.32
C LEU A 867 37.72 17.24 28.07
N LYS A 868 37.37 18.14 29.00
CA LYS A 868 37.74 19.56 28.90
C LYS A 868 39.25 19.77 28.81
N ARG A 869 40.04 18.95 29.51
CA ARG A 869 41.50 19.07 29.49
C ARG A 869 42.11 18.48 28.22
N LEU A 870 41.48 17.44 27.66
CA LEU A 870 41.94 16.72 26.47
C LEU A 870 41.55 17.40 25.15
N LEU A 871 40.39 18.05 25.10
CA LEU A 871 39.96 18.73 23.88
C LEU A 871 40.87 19.94 23.58
N PRO A 872 41.24 20.18 22.30
CA PRO A 872 41.95 21.38 21.89
C PRO A 872 41.21 22.66 22.32
N ARG A 873 41.97 23.74 22.56
CA ARG A 873 41.38 25.05 22.88
C ARG A 873 40.62 25.67 21.70
N THR A 874 40.87 25.20 20.49
CA THR A 874 40.22 25.65 19.25
C THR A 874 38.78 25.14 19.10
N ILE A 875 38.38 24.13 19.87
CA ILE A 875 37.01 23.59 19.83
C ILE A 875 36.14 24.40 20.79
N LEU A 876 35.08 25.04 20.26
CA LEU A 876 34.07 25.76 21.04
C LEU A 876 33.31 24.79 21.94
N ARG A 877 33.04 25.17 23.19
CA ARG A 877 32.46 24.25 24.20
C ARG A 877 31.17 24.79 24.75
N THR A 878 30.15 23.92 24.78
CA THR A 878 28.86 24.21 25.40
C THR A 878 28.61 23.22 26.54
N GLU A 879 28.23 23.74 27.70
CA GLU A 879 28.04 22.96 28.92
C GLU A 879 26.66 23.21 29.54
N PHE A 880 26.13 22.18 30.19
CA PHE A 880 24.87 22.24 30.92
C PHE A 880 25.03 21.56 32.27
N ASP A 881 24.68 22.26 33.34
CA ASP A 881 24.68 21.71 34.71
C ASP A 881 23.39 20.94 35.02
N LYS A 882 22.26 21.38 34.44
CA LYS A 882 20.94 20.71 34.51
C LYS A 882 20.29 20.64 33.13
N PRO A 883 20.87 19.87 32.19
CA PRO A 883 20.44 19.84 30.81
C PRO A 883 18.98 19.42 30.68
N ARG A 884 18.17 20.20 29.97
CA ARG A 884 16.81 19.82 29.56
C ARG A 884 16.77 19.45 28.08
N LYS A 885 15.80 18.63 27.66
CA LYS A 885 15.65 18.17 26.27
C LYS A 885 15.73 19.32 25.26
N ARG A 886 15.01 20.42 25.49
CA ARG A 886 14.97 21.57 24.56
C ARG A 886 16.34 22.24 24.36
N GLU A 887 17.16 22.28 25.40
CA GLU A 887 18.49 22.90 25.38
C GLU A 887 19.48 21.97 24.69
N VAL A 888 19.45 20.69 25.06
CA VAL A 888 20.30 19.66 24.45
C VAL A 888 19.98 19.53 22.95
N MET A 889 18.71 19.48 22.54
CA MET A 889 18.35 19.38 21.12
C MET A 889 18.89 20.54 20.29
N ARG A 890 18.81 21.79 20.81
CA ARG A 890 19.41 22.95 20.15
C ARG A 890 20.94 22.84 20.11
N GLY A 891 21.58 22.44 21.20
CA GLY A 891 23.03 22.27 21.19
C GLY A 891 23.52 21.13 20.27
N VAL A 892 22.73 20.06 20.09
CA VAL A 892 23.03 19.00 19.12
C VAL A 892 23.00 19.54 17.69
N GLU A 893 22.17 20.53 17.36
CA GLU A 893 22.14 21.20 16.05
C GLU A 893 23.45 21.91 15.70
N ASP A 894 24.15 22.42 16.71
CA ASP A 894 25.31 23.31 16.52
C ASP A 894 26.67 22.64 16.85
N CYS A 895 26.67 21.47 17.49
CA CYS A 895 27.89 20.78 17.89
C CYS A 895 28.45 19.81 16.82
N SER A 896 29.78 19.72 16.72
CA SER A 896 30.48 18.70 15.92
C SER A 896 30.70 17.40 16.71
N ILE A 897 30.90 17.54 18.03
CA ILE A 897 31.09 16.47 18.99
C ILE A 897 29.99 16.58 20.04
N PHE A 898 29.21 15.52 20.23
CA PHE A 898 28.28 15.40 21.35
C PHE A 898 28.78 14.35 22.31
N HIS A 899 28.99 14.72 23.58
CA HIS A 899 29.34 13.82 24.66
C HIS A 899 28.28 13.87 25.76
N PHE A 900 27.83 12.69 26.19
CA PHE A 900 26.83 12.54 27.24
C PHE A 900 27.29 11.53 28.28
N ALA A 901 27.42 11.96 29.53
CA ALA A 901 27.65 11.11 30.69
C ALA A 901 26.42 11.18 31.62
N GLY A 902 25.59 10.13 31.67
CA GLY A 902 24.31 10.13 32.39
C GLY A 902 23.57 8.78 32.40
N HIS A 903 22.29 8.75 32.75
CA HIS A 903 21.49 7.53 32.60
C HIS A 903 20.82 7.45 31.22
N GLY A 904 20.51 6.23 30.79
CA GLY A 904 19.70 5.96 29.61
C GLY A 904 18.77 4.77 29.83
N ILE A 905 17.65 4.75 29.11
CA ILE A 905 16.68 3.66 29.14
C ILE A 905 16.54 3.08 27.73
N SER A 906 16.61 1.75 27.63
CA SER A 906 16.38 1.01 26.38
C SER A 906 15.00 0.35 26.38
N HIS A 907 14.16 0.67 25.39
CA HIS A 907 12.79 0.17 25.30
C HIS A 907 12.68 -1.00 24.30
N LEU A 908 12.60 -2.23 24.80
CA LEU A 908 12.73 -3.45 23.98
C LEU A 908 11.65 -3.62 22.91
N GLY A 909 10.39 -3.33 23.25
CA GLY A 909 9.27 -3.44 22.29
C GLY A 909 9.15 -2.25 21.34
N ASN A 910 9.88 -1.15 21.58
CA ASN A 910 9.85 0.02 20.71
C ASN A 910 11.14 0.84 20.86
N PRO A 911 12.20 0.49 20.09
CA PRO A 911 13.50 1.12 20.21
C PRO A 911 13.49 2.64 20.06
N SER A 912 12.53 3.20 19.30
CA SER A 912 12.39 4.66 19.11
C SER A 912 12.06 5.42 20.39
N LYS A 913 11.50 4.75 21.40
CA LYS A 913 11.21 5.29 22.74
C LYS A 913 12.40 5.20 23.71
N SER A 914 13.50 4.55 23.31
CA SER A 914 14.73 4.55 24.12
C SER A 914 15.21 5.99 24.29
N SER A 915 15.73 6.33 25.47
CA SER A 915 15.97 7.73 25.84
C SER A 915 17.21 7.94 26.70
N LEU A 916 17.78 9.14 26.57
CA LEU A 916 18.76 9.69 27.51
C LEU A 916 18.02 10.45 28.60
N LEU A 917 18.38 10.21 29.86
CA LEU A 917 17.68 10.80 31.00
C LEU A 917 18.32 12.13 31.36
N LEU A 918 17.64 13.19 30.94
CA LEU A 918 17.92 14.60 31.24
C LEU A 918 17.13 15.07 32.46
N GLU A 919 17.27 16.34 32.86
CA GLU A 919 16.56 16.91 34.01
C GLU A 919 15.02 16.77 33.89
N ASP A 920 14.47 16.92 32.68
CA ASP A 920 13.03 16.87 32.40
C ASP A 920 12.51 15.50 31.91
N TRP A 921 13.30 14.43 32.08
CA TRP A 921 13.03 13.13 31.46
C TRP A 921 11.67 12.52 31.81
N GLY A 922 11.18 12.72 33.03
CA GLY A 922 9.91 12.15 33.48
C GLY A 922 8.69 12.68 32.71
N ARG A 923 8.77 13.94 32.23
CA ARG A 923 7.67 14.57 31.45
C ARG A 923 7.99 14.67 29.97
N ASN A 924 9.27 14.80 29.62
CA ASN A 924 9.70 15.11 28.27
C ASN A 924 11.06 14.44 27.96
N PRO A 925 11.10 13.11 27.83
CA PRO A 925 12.34 12.38 27.60
C PRO A 925 12.96 12.73 26.23
N LEU A 926 14.30 12.78 26.19
CA LEU A 926 15.06 12.87 24.95
C LEU A 926 15.18 11.47 24.35
N THR A 927 14.40 11.19 23.30
CA THR A 927 14.28 9.86 22.70
C THR A 927 15.12 9.70 21.44
N VAL A 928 15.37 8.45 21.04
CA VAL A 928 15.95 8.11 19.73
C VAL A 928 15.11 8.69 18.58
N LYS A 929 13.77 8.72 18.71
CA LYS A 929 12.89 9.37 17.73
C LYS A 929 13.20 10.86 17.55
N ASP A 930 13.48 11.58 18.64
CA ASP A 930 13.80 13.01 18.56
C ASP A 930 15.12 13.24 17.80
N LEU A 931 16.16 12.48 18.14
CA LEU A 931 17.48 12.58 17.49
C LEU A 931 17.43 12.22 16.00
N THR A 932 16.65 11.19 15.65
CA THR A 932 16.47 10.78 14.24
C THR A 932 15.62 11.77 13.45
N SER A 933 14.62 12.39 14.05
CA SER A 933 13.81 13.45 13.41
C SER A 933 14.64 14.71 13.16
N LEU A 934 15.55 15.04 14.07
CA LEU A 934 16.48 16.16 13.89
C LEU A 934 17.41 15.96 12.69
N ALA A 935 17.98 14.76 12.57
CA ALA A 935 18.83 14.39 11.43
C ALA A 935 18.08 14.50 10.08
N GLN A 936 16.76 14.25 10.06
CA GLN A 936 15.92 14.44 8.86
C GLN A 936 15.71 15.92 8.53
N GLN A 937 15.42 16.75 9.53
CA GLN A 937 15.18 18.19 9.34
C GLN A 937 16.41 18.96 8.89
N GLU A 938 17.61 18.63 9.41
CA GLU A 938 18.86 19.25 8.92
C GLU A 938 19.12 18.92 7.45
N ARG A 939 18.71 17.74 6.97
CA ARG A 939 18.92 17.29 5.58
C ARG A 939 17.95 17.96 4.60
N ALA A 940 16.70 18.21 5.01
CA ALA A 940 15.73 18.97 4.21
C ALA A 940 16.14 20.45 4.04
N LYS A 941 16.97 20.99 4.94
CA LYS A 941 17.44 22.39 4.90
C LYS A 941 18.75 22.59 4.14
N TYR A 942 19.59 21.56 4.01
CA TYR A 942 20.92 21.66 3.41
C TYR A 942 21.17 20.48 2.47
N SER A 943 21.48 20.77 1.19
CA SER A 943 21.86 19.78 0.17
C SER A 943 23.19 19.05 0.42
N GLY A 944 23.73 19.16 1.64
CA GLY A 944 24.91 18.47 2.12
C GLY A 944 24.64 17.96 3.53
N TYR A 945 24.51 16.65 3.69
CA TYR A 945 24.15 16.02 4.94
C TYR A 945 25.18 16.33 6.06
N ARG A 946 24.67 16.53 7.27
CA ARG A 946 25.45 16.70 8.51
C ARG A 946 25.39 15.38 9.27
N MET A 947 26.15 14.35 8.87
CA MET A 947 26.31 13.20 9.77
C MET A 947 27.16 13.63 10.97
N LYS A 948 26.50 14.04 12.06
CA LYS A 948 27.17 14.32 13.32
C LYS A 948 27.66 13.00 13.90
N GLN A 949 28.95 12.93 14.21
CA GLN A 949 29.49 11.83 15.00
C GLN A 949 28.93 11.98 16.42
N PHE A 950 27.83 11.26 16.69
CA PHE A 950 27.40 11.00 18.05
C PHE A 950 28.42 10.06 18.66
N ILE A 951 29.43 10.62 19.33
CA ILE A 951 30.24 9.88 20.29
C ILE A 951 29.35 9.71 21.52
N LEU A 952 28.41 8.78 21.43
CA LEU A 952 27.80 8.17 22.60
C LEU A 952 28.88 7.29 23.23
N LEU A 953 29.79 7.95 23.95
CA LEU A 953 30.47 7.31 25.07
C LEU A 953 29.34 6.92 25.99
N VAL A 954 28.98 5.63 25.96
CA VAL A 954 28.05 5.08 26.93
C VAL A 954 28.68 5.40 28.29
N PRO A 955 27.96 6.12 29.17
CA PRO A 955 28.49 6.64 30.40
C PRO A 955 29.23 5.57 31.19
N VAL A 956 30.50 5.84 31.50
CA VAL A 956 31.31 5.05 32.40
C VAL A 956 30.90 5.41 33.82
N SER A 957 29.86 4.75 34.31
CA SER A 957 29.61 4.65 35.74
C SER A 957 28.85 3.36 36.03
N TRP A 958 29.60 2.26 36.04
CA TRP A 958 29.11 0.96 36.48
C TRP A 958 29.93 0.55 37.69
N ARG A 959 29.26 0.25 38.81
CA ARG A 959 29.86 -0.14 40.09
C ARG A 959 30.85 -1.30 39.88
N ALA A 960 32.13 -0.99 39.91
CA ALA A 960 33.20 -1.96 40.10
C ALA A 960 34.39 -1.30 40.80
N PHE A 961 34.16 -0.45 41.79
CA PHE A 961 35.17 -0.06 42.79
C PHE A 961 34.45 0.30 44.09
N ASP A 962 33.94 -0.74 44.75
CA ASP A 962 33.82 -0.83 46.20
C ASP A 962 34.08 -2.31 46.54
N MET A 963 35.33 -2.72 46.27
CA MET A 963 36.13 -3.70 47.01
C MET A 963 37.55 -3.68 46.44
#